data_AF-A0A968R459-F1
#
_entry.id   AF-A0A968R459-F1
#
_cell.length_a   1.000
_cell.length_b   1.000
_cell.length_c   1.000
_cell.angle_alpha   90.00
_cell.angle_beta   90.00
_cell.angle_gamma   90.00
#
_symmetry.space_group_name_H-M   'P 1'
#
loop_
_entity.id
_entity.type
_entity.pdbx_description
1 polymer ?
#
loop_
_entity_poly.entity_id
_entity_poly.type
_entity_poly.pdbx_seq_one_letter_code
_entity_poly.pdbx_strand_id
1 'polypeptide(L)'
;MQNHDSSKYLPTLDRVIDRSPLTVVPDTPLAEVITLMRQLRESCPVNDAGISQANTYGQLREITLPLTSGAIGDARGSCVFVVSEFSSELGGRSAKNSQLQGIFTEKDLVSAIAAGKNLKGLKIADVMRAPAATLIEAEAKDIFSALILLRQAGIHHLPVLDNDGQLLGVITPESIRQAMLQPANILRMRRVAEVMIPQVVQAPATASVKHLAELMAQCRVSCVVITEEKISPADSLLPVPIGIVTERDLVEFQALDINLSQTIAQTVMSTPLFSLKPEDSLWVAHQEMQQRLVRRLVVTGQRGELLGIVTQSSLLQVLDPMEMSSVIDVLHAGVEERTSELQKAIASLSLANARLESEIATRARAEARLQLLESAVVNANDAIVIMDAGHSDISDPTIIYVNEAFNQMTGYLPEEIVGQTPSCLRGPESDCDRVAKIRRAFSRREHLRLELINYRKDGSTYWVELNSVPVSDSEGNVTHWVSVQRDITDRKRMEQAFFEEKELAQVTLQSIGDAVIATDARGCISTLNPVAEQLTGWSTAEAKGLPLGTVMRVVNEVTRLPIENIAETALDGGRNCDRGCNSLLIARNNREFAIDRCAAPIHASSGEIVGTVVVFRDVTQVRTQARQLTWQATHDALTQLVNRREFEYQLEHALHSAQGYGQEHVMLYLDLDRFKIVNDTCGHVAGDELLRQISQLLKSSIRKTDILARLGGDEFAVLLYKCSPDRGLEVAETLLQAVQGFRFAWEDKTFSIGVSIGLVAINPQTASVTSVLSAADVACYAAKNKGRNRVQVYQAGDGELLKQRGETQWVVQINQALEKNRFCLYSQPIVNLHHHQTSEIHCEILLRLQPETGQLISPMAFIPAAERYNLMQAIDRWVVRTLFSNLSPVFGSNSSVRDRDLIATLPAVTSLPISQSLGVNYTHLYSINLSGASINEDRFIDFLYEQFATYQIPPQVICFEITETVAIANLSKAASLIWKFKELGCRFALDDFGSGMSSFAYLKNLPVDFIKIDGNFIKNLVENPVDVVMVEAITKIGHVMGIKTIAEYVESETVMEKLRELGVDCAQGYYLGKPQPFNLPSACVVEEFALNSLEFETKLAS
;
A
#
# COMPACT_ATOMS: atom_id res chain seq x y z
N MET A 1 -18.61 -6.65 22.08
CA MET A 1 -18.42 -5.23 22.44
C MET A 1 -16.95 -4.99 22.74
N GLN A 2 -16.13 -4.86 21.69
CA GLN A 2 -14.80 -4.26 21.80
C GLN A 2 -14.98 -2.76 21.57
N ASN A 3 -14.42 -1.93 22.44
CA ASN A 3 -14.39 -0.48 22.27
C ASN A 3 -13.56 -0.15 21.02
N HIS A 4 -14.23 -0.03 19.88
CA HIS A 4 -13.63 0.56 18.69
C HIS A 4 -13.45 2.04 18.95
N ASP A 5 -12.18 2.44 19.00
CA ASP A 5 -11.73 3.81 19.21
C ASP A 5 -12.17 4.68 18.01
N SER A 6 -13.36 5.27 18.13
CA SER A 6 -13.99 6.15 17.12
C SER A 6 -13.20 7.43 16.85
N SER A 7 -12.12 7.67 17.61
CA SER A 7 -11.21 8.81 17.45
C SER A 7 -10.34 8.76 16.19
N LYS A 8 -10.18 7.59 15.54
CA LYS A 8 -9.32 7.45 14.35
C LYS A 8 -9.86 8.09 13.06
N TYR A 9 -11.14 8.42 13.01
CA TYR A 9 -11.81 8.90 11.79
C TYR A 9 -12.35 10.33 11.87
N LEU A 10 -12.16 11.01 13.01
CA LEU A 10 -12.68 12.37 13.24
C LEU A 10 -11.53 13.38 13.37
N PRO A 11 -11.70 14.60 12.82
CA PRO A 11 -10.71 15.65 13.00
C PRO A 11 -10.59 16.05 14.48
N THR A 12 -9.45 16.60 14.86
CA THR A 12 -9.27 17.18 16.20
C THR A 12 -10.01 18.52 16.31
N LEU A 13 -10.48 18.86 17.51
CA LEU A 13 -11.18 20.12 17.77
C LEU A 13 -10.35 21.35 17.34
N ASP A 14 -9.03 21.31 17.51
CA ASP A 14 -8.13 22.39 17.12
C ASP A 14 -8.15 22.72 15.62
N ARG A 15 -8.43 21.73 14.75
CA ARG A 15 -8.56 21.95 13.30
C ARG A 15 -9.88 22.62 12.89
N VAL A 16 -10.83 22.71 13.81
CA VAL A 16 -12.19 23.20 13.58
C VAL A 16 -12.37 24.63 14.07
N ILE A 17 -11.49 25.13 14.95
CA ILE A 17 -11.61 26.48 15.52
C ILE A 17 -11.19 27.52 14.48
N ASP A 18 -12.11 28.41 14.08
CA ASP A 18 -11.75 29.60 13.30
C ASP A 18 -11.14 30.66 14.24
N ARG A 19 -9.83 30.84 14.14
CA ARG A 19 -9.03 31.73 15.00
C ARG A 19 -9.06 33.20 14.59
N SER A 20 -9.95 33.60 13.68
CA SER A 20 -10.07 35.01 13.26
C SER A 20 -11.49 35.55 13.31
N PRO A 21 -12.14 35.56 14.49
CA PRO A 21 -13.46 36.16 14.65
C PRO A 21 -13.42 37.69 14.51
N LEU A 22 -14.51 38.29 14.03
CA LEU A 22 -14.67 39.74 13.96
C LEU A 22 -15.02 40.30 15.35
N THR A 23 -14.20 41.21 15.88
CA THR A 23 -14.36 41.77 17.23
C THR A 23 -14.51 43.29 17.22
N VAL A 24 -15.43 43.82 18.04
CA VAL A 24 -15.64 45.27 18.24
C VAL A 24 -15.73 45.63 19.72
N VAL A 25 -15.56 46.92 20.05
CA VAL A 25 -15.70 47.43 21.42
C VAL A 25 -17.17 47.80 21.73
N PRO A 26 -17.61 47.78 23.01
CA PRO A 26 -19.01 48.02 23.37
C PRO A 26 -19.59 49.37 22.93
N ASP A 27 -18.74 50.39 22.81
CA ASP A 27 -19.13 51.76 22.43
C ASP A 27 -19.26 51.98 20.91
N THR A 28 -18.95 50.97 20.08
CA THR A 28 -19.02 51.11 18.62
C THR A 28 -20.46 51.36 18.15
N PRO A 29 -20.70 52.39 17.30
CA PRO A 29 -22.01 52.66 16.71
C PRO A 29 -22.49 51.50 15.83
N LEU A 30 -23.78 51.15 15.92
CA LEU A 30 -24.35 50.04 15.16
C LEU A 30 -24.19 50.19 13.63
N ALA A 31 -24.22 51.42 13.11
CA ALA A 31 -24.01 51.71 11.69
C ALA A 31 -22.60 51.31 11.19
N GLU A 32 -21.59 51.47 12.05
CA GLU A 32 -20.21 51.06 11.74
C GLU A 32 -20.09 49.54 11.74
N VAL A 33 -20.75 48.86 12.71
CA VAL A 33 -20.81 47.39 12.78
C VAL A 33 -21.49 46.79 11.53
N ILE A 34 -22.61 47.37 11.08
CA ILE A 34 -23.29 46.96 9.84
C ILE A 34 -22.37 47.13 8.61
N THR A 35 -21.56 48.19 8.58
CA THR A 35 -20.59 48.45 7.51
C THR A 35 -19.44 47.45 7.53
N LEU A 36 -18.95 47.06 8.71
CA LEU A 36 -17.92 46.02 8.88
C LEU A 36 -18.43 44.65 8.41
N MET A 37 -19.69 44.30 8.73
CA MET A 37 -20.35 43.10 8.19
C MET A 37 -20.54 43.15 6.65
N ARG A 38 -20.42 44.34 6.02
CA ARG A 38 -20.50 44.56 4.57
C ARG A 38 -19.14 44.50 3.86
N GLN A 39 -18.10 45.14 4.39
CA GLN A 39 -16.81 45.37 3.71
C GLN A 39 -16.00 44.09 3.38
N LEU A 40 -16.30 42.98 4.03
CA LEU A 40 -15.62 41.68 3.82
C LEU A 40 -16.26 40.82 2.73
N ARG A 41 -17.20 41.37 1.93
CA ARG A 41 -17.86 40.68 0.82
C ARG A 41 -17.13 40.96 -0.50
N GLU A 42 -16.41 39.97 -1.05
CA GLU A 42 -16.15 39.98 -2.49
C GLU A 42 -17.49 39.83 -3.23
N SER A 43 -17.67 40.66 -4.26
CA SER A 43 -18.89 40.81 -5.06
C SER A 43 -19.30 39.52 -5.76
N CYS A 44 -20.59 39.15 -5.69
CA CYS A 44 -21.19 38.21 -6.64
C CYS A 44 -20.98 38.72 -8.08
N PRO A 45 -20.52 37.88 -9.03
CA PRO A 45 -20.56 38.24 -10.44
C PRO A 45 -22.02 38.11 -10.90
N VAL A 46 -22.76 39.22 -10.88
CA VAL A 46 -24.01 39.32 -11.65
C VAL A 46 -23.59 39.48 -13.11
N ASN A 47 -24.03 38.53 -13.95
CA ASN A 47 -23.75 38.48 -15.37
C ASN A 47 -24.03 39.83 -16.06
N ASP A 48 -23.00 40.36 -16.71
CA ASP A 48 -23.11 41.30 -17.81
C ASP A 48 -23.83 40.61 -18.99
N ALA A 49 -25.12 40.87 -19.13
CA ALA A 49 -25.85 40.66 -20.37
C ALA A 49 -27.00 41.67 -20.49
N GLY A 50 -26.62 42.91 -20.81
CA GLY A 50 -27.38 43.85 -21.63
C GLY A 50 -28.76 44.31 -21.14
N ILE A 51 -28.82 45.51 -20.55
CA ILE A 51 -29.75 46.60 -20.92
C ILE A 51 -29.13 47.93 -20.44
N SER A 52 -28.96 48.87 -21.37
CA SER A 52 -28.48 50.24 -21.16
C SER A 52 -29.41 51.07 -20.28
N GLN A 53 -28.88 51.82 -19.30
CA GLN A 53 -28.93 53.30 -19.24
C GLN A 53 -28.40 53.90 -17.91
N ALA A 54 -27.40 54.78 -18.07
CA ALA A 54 -27.13 56.04 -17.35
C ALA A 54 -26.68 56.07 -15.87
N ASN A 55 -25.34 56.13 -15.71
CA ASN A 55 -24.56 57.09 -14.90
C ASN A 55 -25.03 57.46 -13.49
N THR A 56 -24.55 56.75 -12.45
CA THR A 56 -24.07 57.38 -11.18
C THR A 56 -23.14 56.50 -10.31
N TYR A 57 -22.24 55.69 -10.88
CA TYR A 57 -21.31 54.87 -10.05
C TYR A 57 -19.85 54.87 -10.55
N GLY A 58 -19.44 55.92 -11.26
CA GLY A 58 -18.13 56.01 -11.93
C GLY A 58 -16.98 56.62 -11.13
N GLN A 59 -17.16 57.01 -9.86
CA GLN A 59 -16.09 57.66 -9.09
C GLN A 59 -16.11 57.16 -7.64
N LEU A 60 -15.28 56.16 -7.33
CA LEU A 60 -14.70 55.85 -5.99
C LEU A 60 -13.94 54.50 -5.97
N ARG A 61 -13.33 54.06 -7.08
CA ARG A 61 -12.40 52.91 -7.10
C ARG A 61 -10.97 53.40 -7.28
N GLU A 62 -10.35 53.82 -6.19
CA GLU A 62 -8.89 53.91 -6.10
C GLU A 62 -8.41 53.96 -4.64
N ILE A 63 -8.58 52.87 -3.89
CA ILE A 63 -7.68 52.52 -2.78
C ILE A 63 -7.52 51.00 -2.77
N THR A 64 -6.32 50.56 -3.15
CA THR A 64 -5.86 49.17 -3.22
C THR A 64 -5.33 48.73 -1.84
N LEU A 65 -5.71 47.52 -1.37
CA LEU A 65 -4.98 46.74 -0.36
C LEU A 65 -5.05 45.24 -0.73
N PRO A 66 -4.06 44.42 -0.33
CA PRO A 66 -3.66 43.19 -1.01
C PRO A 66 -4.60 42.00 -0.74
N LEU A 67 -4.89 41.25 -1.79
CA LEU A 67 -5.64 39.99 -1.78
C LEU A 67 -4.85 38.90 -1.03
N THR A 68 -5.26 38.59 0.20
CA THR A 68 -4.90 37.35 0.90
C THR A 68 -5.79 36.22 0.43
N SER A 69 -5.24 35.26 -0.31
CA SER A 69 -5.90 34.04 -0.74
C SER A 69 -5.95 33.00 0.39
N GLY A 70 -6.99 33.09 1.22
CA GLY A 70 -7.38 32.08 2.19
C GLY A 70 -8.90 31.96 2.20
N ALA A 71 -9.41 30.73 2.31
CA ALA A 71 -10.84 30.43 2.35
C ALA A 71 -11.62 31.45 3.21
N ILE A 72 -12.68 32.03 2.65
CA ILE A 72 -13.52 33.00 3.34
C ILE A 72 -14.16 32.28 4.53
N GLY A 73 -13.67 32.54 5.75
CA GLY A 73 -14.27 32.02 6.98
C GLY A 73 -15.70 32.52 7.14
N ASP A 74 -16.68 31.61 7.22
CA ASP A 74 -18.13 31.89 7.26
C ASP A 74 -18.54 32.77 8.46
N ALA A 75 -17.76 32.73 9.54
CA ALA A 75 -17.97 33.52 10.74
C ALA A 75 -17.73 35.03 10.56
N ARG A 76 -16.88 35.42 9.60
CA ARG A 76 -16.40 36.82 9.45
C ARG A 76 -17.46 37.80 8.92
N GLY A 77 -18.56 37.30 8.34
CA GLY A 77 -19.66 38.13 7.81
C GLY A 77 -21.02 37.95 8.50
N SER A 78 -21.18 36.95 9.36
CA SER A 78 -22.48 36.53 9.92
C SER A 78 -22.66 36.83 11.43
N CYS A 79 -21.57 37.12 12.14
CA CYS A 79 -21.59 37.50 13.55
C CYS A 79 -20.46 38.49 13.90
N VAL A 80 -20.65 39.24 14.98
CA VAL A 80 -19.66 40.16 15.54
C VAL A 80 -19.57 39.91 17.05
N PHE A 81 -18.36 39.73 17.57
CA PHE A 81 -18.13 39.55 19.01
C PHE A 81 -17.78 40.89 19.65
N VAL A 82 -18.40 41.18 20.79
CA VAL A 82 -18.13 42.41 21.55
C VAL A 82 -17.14 42.08 22.67
N VAL A 83 -15.97 42.72 22.65
CA VAL A 83 -14.89 42.48 23.62
C VAL A 83 -14.48 43.75 24.35
N SER A 84 -14.22 43.66 25.65
CA SER A 84 -13.60 44.75 26.42
C SER A 84 -12.09 44.58 26.47
N GLU A 85 -11.34 45.61 26.07
CA GLU A 85 -9.89 45.67 26.24
C GLU A 85 -9.54 46.23 27.63
N PHE A 86 -8.76 45.50 28.43
CA PHE A 86 -8.12 46.03 29.63
C PHE A 86 -6.61 46.13 29.42
N SER A 87 -6.01 47.29 29.72
CA SER A 87 -4.55 47.45 29.81
C SER A 87 -4.09 47.10 31.23
N SER A 88 -3.43 45.96 31.44
CA SER A 88 -2.71 45.67 32.68
C SER A 88 -1.23 46.02 32.54
N GLU A 89 -0.78 47.12 33.17
CA GLU A 89 0.64 47.42 33.32
C GLU A 89 1.24 46.59 34.46
N LEU A 90 1.63 45.35 34.18
CA LEU A 90 2.61 44.62 34.99
C LEU A 90 3.35 43.61 34.11
N GLY A 91 4.58 43.97 33.71
CA GLY A 91 5.55 43.02 33.15
C GLY A 91 5.68 43.00 31.62
N GLY A 92 6.22 44.07 31.02
CA GLY A 92 7.13 44.01 29.86
C GLY A 92 6.65 43.47 28.50
N ARG A 93 5.43 42.94 28.37
CA ARG A 93 4.80 42.61 27.08
C ARG A 93 3.35 43.09 27.10
N SER A 94 3.01 44.04 26.23
CA SER A 94 1.62 44.46 26.00
C SER A 94 0.86 43.33 25.30
N ALA A 95 0.32 42.38 26.08
CA ALA A 95 -0.71 41.46 25.61
C ALA A 95 -2.06 42.11 25.89
N LYS A 96 -2.78 42.49 24.84
CA LYS A 96 -4.17 42.97 24.97
C LYS A 96 -5.04 41.81 25.43
N ASN A 97 -5.38 41.75 26.72
CA ASN A 97 -6.34 40.78 27.21
C ASN A 97 -7.75 41.26 26.83
N SER A 98 -8.42 40.53 25.93
CA SER A 98 -9.76 40.82 25.44
C SER A 98 -10.78 39.86 26.08
N GLN A 99 -11.70 40.40 26.88
CA GLN A 99 -12.77 39.61 27.51
C GLN A 99 -14.06 39.70 26.71
N LEU A 100 -14.68 38.56 26.39
CA LEU A 100 -15.93 38.50 25.63
C LEU A 100 -17.12 38.97 26.48
N GLN A 101 -17.83 40.01 26.04
CA GLN A 101 -19.02 40.55 26.69
C GLN A 101 -20.33 40.10 26.04
N GLY A 102 -20.35 39.87 24.73
CA GLY A 102 -21.56 39.49 24.02
C GLY A 102 -21.34 39.18 22.54
N ILE A 103 -22.40 38.73 21.87
CA ILE A 103 -22.41 38.43 20.45
C ILE A 103 -23.55 39.19 19.76
N PHE A 104 -23.29 39.71 18.56
CA PHE A 104 -24.30 40.32 17.70
C PHE A 104 -24.37 39.57 16.37
N THR A 105 -25.59 39.25 15.91
CA THR A 105 -25.85 38.47 14.70
C THR A 105 -26.87 39.16 13.78
N GLU A 106 -26.97 38.72 12.52
CA GLU A 106 -27.96 39.23 11.56
C GLU A 106 -29.41 39.18 12.12
N LYS A 107 -29.73 38.14 12.91
CA LYS A 107 -31.04 37.95 13.54
C LYS A 107 -31.37 39.04 14.56
N ASP A 108 -30.36 39.54 15.27
CA ASP A 108 -30.54 40.62 16.25
C ASP A 108 -30.84 41.95 15.54
N LEU A 109 -30.25 42.15 14.35
CA LEU A 109 -30.58 43.29 13.48
C LEU A 109 -32.01 43.20 12.93
N VAL A 110 -32.43 42.05 12.41
CA VAL A 110 -33.80 41.84 11.90
C VAL A 110 -34.84 42.06 13.00
N SER A 111 -34.55 41.60 14.21
CA SER A 111 -35.42 41.84 15.39
C SER A 111 -35.52 43.33 15.73
N ALA A 112 -34.43 44.09 15.61
CA ALA A 112 -34.42 45.54 15.83
C ALA A 112 -35.21 46.31 14.75
N ILE A 113 -35.13 45.88 13.48
CA ILE A 113 -35.90 46.42 12.35
C ILE A 113 -37.40 46.14 12.54
N ALA A 114 -37.77 44.90 12.88
CA ALA A 114 -39.15 44.52 13.13
C ALA A 114 -39.76 45.29 14.32
N ALA A 115 -38.96 45.62 15.34
CA ALA A 115 -39.37 46.45 16.47
C ALA A 115 -39.48 47.95 16.14
N GLY A 116 -39.12 48.40 14.93
CA GLY A 116 -39.19 49.79 14.51
C GLY A 116 -38.19 50.73 15.19
N LYS A 117 -37.08 50.19 15.73
CA LYS A 117 -36.05 50.99 16.42
C LYS A 117 -35.29 51.86 15.42
N ASN A 118 -34.94 53.09 15.80
CA ASN A 118 -34.10 53.95 14.98
C ASN A 118 -32.62 53.53 15.11
N LEU A 119 -32.09 52.92 14.05
CA LEU A 119 -30.76 52.29 14.03
C LEU A 119 -29.60 53.31 13.98
N LYS A 120 -29.84 54.58 13.64
CA LYS A 120 -28.77 55.59 13.43
C LYS A 120 -28.15 56.13 14.72
N GLY A 121 -28.70 55.80 15.90
CA GLY A 121 -28.22 56.31 17.20
C GLY A 121 -27.95 55.25 18.27
N LEU A 122 -27.99 53.95 17.92
CA LEU A 122 -27.79 52.85 18.87
C LEU A 122 -26.31 52.42 18.91
N LYS A 123 -25.83 52.07 20.11
CA LYS A 123 -24.54 51.41 20.30
C LYS A 123 -24.71 49.89 20.24
N ILE A 124 -23.63 49.17 19.91
CA ILE A 124 -23.67 47.70 19.85
C ILE A 124 -24.01 47.06 21.20
N ALA A 125 -23.57 47.67 22.31
CA ALA A 125 -23.91 47.22 23.66
C ALA A 125 -25.42 47.20 23.97
N ASP A 126 -26.21 48.05 23.31
CA ASP A 126 -27.66 48.15 23.54
C ASP A 126 -28.46 47.06 22.81
N VAL A 127 -27.82 46.35 21.87
CA VAL A 127 -28.48 45.41 20.94
C VAL A 127 -27.85 44.01 20.96
N MET A 128 -26.63 43.87 21.47
CA MET A 128 -25.94 42.57 21.59
C MET A 128 -26.65 41.59 22.54
N ARG A 129 -26.43 40.30 22.33
CA ARG A 129 -26.88 39.24 23.23
C ARG A 129 -25.80 38.97 24.28
N ALA A 130 -26.14 39.11 25.56
CA ALA A 130 -25.28 38.83 26.69
C ALA A 130 -26.05 38.10 27.83
N PRO A 131 -25.47 37.07 28.48
CA PRO A 131 -24.17 36.45 28.19
C PRO A 131 -24.21 35.54 26.94
N ALA A 132 -23.09 35.42 26.22
CA ALA A 132 -22.95 34.48 25.12
C ALA A 132 -22.64 33.08 25.66
N ALA A 133 -23.20 32.03 25.03
CA ALA A 133 -22.81 30.65 25.33
C ALA A 133 -21.40 30.40 24.78
N THR A 134 -20.51 29.86 25.61
CA THR A 134 -19.08 29.68 25.31
C THR A 134 -18.64 28.25 25.55
N LEU A 135 -17.53 27.85 24.94
CA LEU A 135 -16.87 26.56 25.16
C LEU A 135 -15.45 26.80 25.67
N ILE A 136 -15.08 26.21 26.81
CA ILE A 136 -13.71 26.30 27.35
C ILE A 136 -12.87 25.19 26.70
N GLU A 137 -11.70 25.54 26.15
CA GLU A 137 -10.82 24.59 25.43
C GLU A 137 -10.50 23.33 26.25
N ALA A 138 -10.24 23.47 27.56
CA ALA A 138 -9.94 22.34 28.43
C ALA A 138 -11.13 21.40 28.70
N GLU A 139 -12.37 21.88 28.51
CA GLU A 139 -13.59 21.08 28.71
C GLU A 139 -14.01 20.34 27.44
N ALA A 140 -13.47 20.74 26.29
CA ALA A 140 -13.88 20.25 24.99
C ALA A 140 -13.14 18.95 24.63
N LYS A 141 -13.76 17.81 24.94
CA LYS A 141 -13.18 16.47 24.70
C LYS A 141 -13.23 16.03 23.22
N ASP A 142 -14.29 16.42 22.51
CA ASP A 142 -14.52 16.00 21.12
C ASP A 142 -15.41 17.00 20.34
N ILE A 143 -15.46 16.82 19.01
CA ILE A 143 -16.27 17.62 18.10
C ILE A 143 -17.78 17.43 18.36
N PHE A 144 -18.18 16.26 18.83
CA PHE A 144 -19.59 15.97 19.12
C PHE A 144 -20.12 16.80 20.30
N SER A 145 -19.29 17.05 21.31
CA SER A 145 -19.64 17.96 22.41
C SER A 145 -19.95 19.37 21.89
N ALA A 146 -19.15 19.89 20.94
CA ALA A 146 -19.39 21.18 20.31
C ALA A 146 -20.69 21.18 19.47
N LEU A 147 -20.97 20.11 18.72
CA LEU A 147 -22.23 19.96 17.95
C LEU A 147 -23.47 19.90 18.86
N ILE A 148 -23.39 19.15 19.96
CA ILE A 148 -24.46 19.04 20.95
C ILE A 148 -24.75 20.41 21.57
N LEU A 149 -23.70 21.16 21.95
CA LEU A 149 -23.85 22.50 22.52
C LEU A 149 -24.45 23.50 21.53
N LEU A 150 -23.98 23.54 20.28
CA LEU A 150 -24.56 24.37 19.21
C LEU A 150 -26.08 24.11 19.07
N ARG A 151 -26.49 22.83 19.11
CA ARG A 151 -27.89 22.42 18.99
C ARG A 151 -28.72 22.75 20.23
N GLN A 152 -28.23 22.41 21.42
CA GLN A 152 -28.95 22.66 22.68
C GLN A 152 -29.17 24.15 22.93
N ALA A 153 -28.16 24.98 22.62
CA ALA A 153 -28.26 26.42 22.75
C ALA A 153 -28.97 27.09 21.56
N GLY A 154 -29.21 26.38 20.46
CA GLY A 154 -29.87 26.93 19.27
C GLY A 154 -29.07 28.06 18.61
N ILE A 155 -27.74 27.95 18.61
CA ILE A 155 -26.80 28.96 18.11
C ILE A 155 -25.97 28.39 16.96
N HIS A 156 -25.49 29.28 16.09
CA HIS A 156 -24.66 28.92 14.93
C HIS A 156 -23.19 29.31 15.09
N HIS A 157 -22.86 30.04 16.15
CA HIS A 157 -21.54 30.59 16.42
C HIS A 157 -21.21 30.30 17.88
N LEU A 158 -20.32 29.35 18.12
CA LEU A 158 -19.89 28.95 19.45
C LEU A 158 -18.49 29.54 19.72
N PRO A 159 -18.36 30.64 20.47
CA PRO A 159 -17.07 31.18 20.88
C PRO A 159 -16.31 30.19 21.77
N VAL A 160 -15.04 29.96 21.44
CA VAL A 160 -14.12 29.12 22.21
C VAL A 160 -13.20 30.02 23.02
N LEU A 161 -13.14 29.75 24.32
CA LEU A 161 -12.31 30.49 25.28
C LEU A 161 -11.13 29.64 25.75
N ASP A 162 -10.01 30.28 26.04
CA ASP A 162 -8.91 29.65 26.78
C ASP A 162 -9.25 29.51 28.27
N ASN A 163 -8.34 28.90 29.04
CA ASN A 163 -8.51 28.70 30.48
C ASN A 163 -8.49 30.02 31.28
N ASP A 164 -8.00 31.11 30.68
CA ASP A 164 -7.94 32.45 31.26
C ASP A 164 -9.15 33.33 30.86
N GLY A 165 -10.10 32.77 30.08
CA GLY A 165 -11.33 33.42 29.65
C GLY A 165 -11.19 34.31 28.42
N GLN A 166 -10.09 34.22 27.66
CA GLN A 166 -9.88 34.98 26.42
C GLN A 166 -10.43 34.25 25.20
N LEU A 167 -10.89 35.00 24.21
CA LEU A 167 -11.46 34.46 22.98
C LEU A 167 -10.36 33.88 22.06
N LEU A 168 -10.29 32.54 21.98
CA LEU A 168 -9.38 31.82 21.08
C LEU A 168 -9.87 31.80 19.62
N GLY A 169 -11.20 31.72 19.45
CA GLY A 169 -11.82 31.61 18.14
C GLY A 169 -13.29 31.27 18.20
N VAL A 170 -13.86 30.86 17.07
CA VAL A 170 -15.28 30.46 16.96
C VAL A 170 -15.41 29.14 16.23
N ILE A 171 -16.26 28.26 16.76
CA ILE A 171 -16.69 27.05 16.09
C ILE A 171 -18.04 27.32 15.43
N THR A 172 -18.11 27.05 14.13
CA THR A 172 -19.34 27.10 13.33
C THR A 172 -19.66 25.71 12.76
N PRO A 173 -20.93 25.41 12.46
CA PRO A 173 -21.30 24.18 11.78
C PRO A 173 -20.53 23.95 10.46
N GLU A 174 -20.15 25.03 9.77
CA GLU A 174 -19.34 25.00 8.55
C GLU A 174 -17.88 24.63 8.82
N SER A 175 -17.26 25.19 9.86
CA SER A 175 -15.89 24.82 10.25
C SER A 175 -15.77 23.34 10.64
N ILE A 176 -16.80 22.77 11.26
CA ILE A 176 -16.88 21.34 11.59
C ILE A 176 -16.96 20.52 10.30
N ARG A 177 -17.81 20.93 9.35
CA ARG A 177 -17.99 20.27 8.06
C ARG A 177 -16.71 20.26 7.22
N GLN A 178 -15.98 21.37 7.17
CA GLN A 178 -14.73 21.49 6.42
C GLN A 178 -13.63 20.59 6.99
N ALA A 179 -13.59 20.45 8.31
CA ALA A 179 -12.63 19.58 8.97
C ALA A 179 -12.92 18.08 8.74
N MET A 180 -14.19 17.70 8.52
CA MET A 180 -14.60 16.31 8.34
C MET A 180 -14.12 15.73 6.98
N LEU A 181 -13.32 14.66 7.05
CA LEU A 181 -12.87 13.91 5.88
C LEU A 181 -14.02 13.04 5.34
N GLN A 182 -14.51 13.39 4.15
CA GLN A 182 -15.48 12.67 3.30
C GLN A 182 -17.00 12.72 3.65
N PRO A 183 -17.64 13.91 3.61
CA PRO A 183 -19.12 14.00 3.62
C PRO A 183 -19.79 13.49 2.32
N ALA A 184 -19.01 13.31 1.24
CA ALA A 184 -19.53 13.11 -0.10
C ALA A 184 -20.34 11.82 -0.28
N ASN A 185 -19.92 10.72 0.34
CA ASN A 185 -20.60 9.43 0.19
C ASN A 185 -21.92 9.39 0.98
N ILE A 186 -21.96 9.98 2.17
CA ILE A 186 -23.18 10.05 3.00
C ILE A 186 -24.24 10.93 2.32
N LEU A 187 -23.85 12.09 1.78
CA LEU A 187 -24.75 12.99 1.06
C LEU A 187 -25.26 12.40 -0.26
N ARG A 188 -24.52 11.48 -0.89
CA ARG A 188 -24.96 10.76 -2.11
C ARG A 188 -26.04 9.71 -1.83
N MET A 189 -26.10 9.16 -0.61
CA MET A 189 -27.03 8.08 -0.25
C MET A 189 -28.42 8.57 0.21
N ARG A 190 -28.56 9.86 0.52
CA ARG A 190 -29.79 10.46 1.08
C ARG A 190 -30.48 11.39 0.08
N ARG A 191 -31.81 11.46 0.12
CA ARG A 191 -32.62 12.30 -0.78
C ARG A 191 -33.02 13.63 -0.13
N VAL A 192 -33.27 14.63 -0.96
CA VAL A 192 -33.79 15.95 -0.56
C VAL A 192 -35.09 15.83 0.23
N ALA A 193 -35.99 14.92 -0.16
CA ALA A 193 -37.27 14.68 0.53
C ALA A 193 -37.11 14.29 2.01
N GLU A 194 -35.99 13.66 2.40
CA GLU A 194 -35.78 13.17 3.77
C GLU A 194 -35.40 14.29 4.74
N VAL A 195 -34.89 15.41 4.23
CA VAL A 195 -34.24 16.46 5.04
C VAL A 195 -34.82 17.86 4.78
N MET A 196 -35.66 18.01 3.75
CA MET A 196 -36.34 19.27 3.46
C MET A 196 -37.29 19.68 4.58
N ILE A 197 -37.41 21.00 4.81
CA ILE A 197 -38.40 21.56 5.73
C ILE A 197 -39.67 21.87 4.92
N PRO A 198 -40.79 21.18 5.17
CA PRO A 198 -42.01 21.33 4.36
C PRO A 198 -42.81 22.60 4.71
N GLN A 199 -42.67 23.10 5.94
CA GLN A 199 -43.33 24.34 6.38
C GLN A 199 -42.50 25.57 5.98
N VAL A 200 -42.73 26.08 4.77
CA VAL A 200 -42.08 27.28 4.25
C VAL A 200 -42.95 28.51 4.52
N VAL A 201 -42.38 29.54 5.14
CA VAL A 201 -43.05 30.84 5.33
C VAL A 201 -43.10 31.58 4.00
N GLN A 202 -44.30 31.99 3.60
CA GLN A 202 -44.61 32.57 2.30
C GLN A 202 -45.12 34.01 2.43
N ALA A 203 -44.87 34.83 1.42
CA ALA A 203 -45.46 36.16 1.29
C ALA A 203 -45.77 36.50 -0.18
N PRO A 204 -46.79 37.34 -0.46
CA PRO A 204 -47.09 37.78 -1.81
C PRO A 204 -46.02 38.76 -2.33
N ALA A 205 -45.87 38.86 -3.65
CA ALA A 205 -44.93 39.78 -4.31
C ALA A 205 -45.12 41.26 -3.93
N THR A 206 -46.32 41.63 -3.49
CA THR A 206 -46.72 42.97 -3.08
C THR A 206 -46.41 43.29 -1.61
N ALA A 207 -45.93 42.33 -0.82
CA ALA A 207 -45.57 42.56 0.58
C ALA A 207 -44.43 43.58 0.70
N SER A 208 -44.48 44.46 1.71
CA SER A 208 -43.38 45.39 1.98
C SER A 208 -42.20 44.66 2.65
N VAL A 209 -40.98 45.17 2.44
CA VAL A 209 -39.76 44.59 3.05
C VAL A 209 -39.82 44.61 4.58
N LYS A 210 -40.43 45.65 5.17
CA LYS A 210 -40.72 45.70 6.61
C LYS A 210 -41.64 44.57 7.06
N HIS A 211 -42.70 44.28 6.31
CA HIS A 211 -43.59 43.17 6.61
C HIS A 211 -42.88 41.82 6.51
N LEU A 212 -41.95 41.66 5.55
CA LEU A 212 -41.11 40.46 5.48
C LEU A 212 -40.20 40.31 6.71
N ALA A 213 -39.60 41.41 7.20
CA ALA A 213 -38.80 41.40 8.41
C ALA A 213 -39.63 41.05 9.66
N GLU A 214 -40.88 41.54 9.75
CA GLU A 214 -41.83 41.18 10.80
C GLU A 214 -42.16 39.67 10.76
N LEU A 215 -42.42 39.11 9.57
CA LEU A 215 -42.67 37.68 9.38
C LEU A 215 -41.45 36.83 9.77
N MET A 216 -40.23 37.24 9.39
CA MET A 216 -38.99 36.56 9.78
C MET A 216 -38.82 36.53 11.30
N ALA A 217 -39.05 37.67 11.98
CA ALA A 217 -38.93 37.78 13.42
C ALA A 217 -40.01 36.99 14.17
N GLN A 218 -41.28 37.07 13.74
CA GLN A 218 -42.41 36.38 14.37
C GLN A 218 -42.34 34.86 14.22
N CYS A 219 -42.11 34.38 12.99
CA CYS A 219 -42.03 32.96 12.68
C CYS A 219 -40.66 32.36 13.02
N ARG A 220 -39.70 33.18 13.47
CA ARG A 220 -38.31 32.80 13.77
C ARG A 220 -37.63 32.07 12.59
N VAL A 221 -37.94 32.50 11.37
CA VAL A 221 -37.37 31.96 10.14
C VAL A 221 -36.35 32.92 9.57
N SER A 222 -35.37 32.38 8.87
CA SER A 222 -34.23 33.15 8.36
C SER A 222 -34.39 33.58 6.89
N CYS A 223 -35.47 33.14 6.24
CA CYS A 223 -35.92 33.58 4.92
C CYS A 223 -37.44 33.53 4.79
N VAL A 224 -37.95 34.29 3.83
CA VAL A 224 -39.34 34.24 3.36
C VAL A 224 -39.32 33.98 1.86
N VAL A 225 -40.09 33.00 1.40
CA VAL A 225 -40.23 32.69 -0.02
C VAL A 225 -41.39 33.50 -0.58
N ILE A 226 -41.14 34.23 -1.66
CA ILE A 226 -42.15 35.02 -2.34
C ILE A 226 -42.85 34.14 -3.36
N THR A 227 -44.16 34.04 -3.26
CA THR A 227 -44.98 33.15 -4.09
C THR A 227 -45.99 33.93 -4.91
N GLU A 228 -46.28 33.43 -6.10
CA GLU A 228 -47.39 33.86 -6.94
C GLU A 228 -48.41 32.72 -7.03
N GLU A 229 -49.69 33.06 -6.92
CA GLU A 229 -50.76 32.07 -7.03
C GLU A 229 -51.05 31.80 -8.52
N LYS A 230 -50.79 30.58 -8.98
CA LYS A 230 -51.17 30.12 -10.32
C LYS A 230 -52.33 29.15 -10.25
N ILE A 231 -53.30 29.34 -11.14
CA ILE A 231 -54.46 28.45 -11.29
C ILE A 231 -54.00 27.19 -12.03
N SER A 232 -54.05 26.05 -11.34
CA SER A 232 -53.77 24.74 -11.93
C SER A 232 -54.98 24.23 -12.74
N PRO A 233 -54.80 23.37 -13.77
CA PRO A 233 -55.91 22.77 -14.53
C PRO A 233 -56.90 21.90 -13.70
N ALA A 234 -56.71 21.78 -12.38
CA ALA A 234 -57.56 21.04 -11.44
C ALA A 234 -58.24 21.96 -10.38
N ASP A 235 -58.50 23.23 -10.70
CA ASP A 235 -59.21 24.23 -9.86
C ASP A 235 -58.63 24.42 -8.43
N SER A 236 -57.34 24.17 -8.26
CA SER A 236 -56.60 24.40 -7.01
C SER A 236 -55.56 25.51 -7.20
N LEU A 237 -55.59 26.51 -6.31
CA LEU A 237 -54.59 27.57 -6.22
C LEU A 237 -53.26 26.94 -5.75
N LEU A 238 -52.24 26.99 -6.60
CA LEU A 238 -50.90 26.48 -6.27
C LEU A 238 -49.93 27.65 -6.04
N PRO A 239 -49.25 27.71 -4.87
CA PRO A 239 -48.22 28.70 -4.62
C PRO A 239 -46.96 28.32 -5.40
N VAL A 240 -46.59 29.15 -6.39
CA VAL A 240 -45.38 28.98 -7.19
C VAL A 240 -44.31 29.96 -6.69
N PRO A 241 -43.11 29.49 -6.30
CA PRO A 241 -42.07 30.36 -5.78
C PRO A 241 -41.44 31.19 -6.91
N ILE A 242 -41.43 32.52 -6.76
CA ILE A 242 -40.89 33.48 -7.76
C ILE A 242 -39.60 34.18 -7.29
N GLY A 243 -39.39 34.25 -5.97
CA GLY A 243 -38.19 34.85 -5.37
C GLY A 243 -38.02 34.48 -3.90
N ILE A 244 -36.86 34.81 -3.34
CA ILE A 244 -36.55 34.61 -1.92
C ILE A 244 -35.95 35.90 -1.35
N VAL A 245 -36.32 36.20 -0.11
CA VAL A 245 -35.69 37.28 0.69
C VAL A 245 -35.17 36.66 1.97
N THR A 246 -33.95 37.03 2.35
CA THR A 246 -33.22 36.48 3.49
C THR A 246 -32.84 37.55 4.51
N GLU A 247 -32.48 37.15 5.74
CA GLU A 247 -31.92 38.07 6.76
C GLU A 247 -30.73 38.87 6.22
N ARG A 248 -29.88 38.25 5.39
CA ARG A 248 -28.73 38.87 4.71
C ARG A 248 -29.14 40.02 3.80
N ASP A 249 -30.24 39.86 3.07
CA ASP A 249 -30.75 40.87 2.15
C ASP A 249 -31.30 42.08 2.93
N LEU A 250 -31.95 41.85 4.08
CA LEU A 250 -32.41 42.92 4.97
C LEU A 250 -31.26 43.77 5.53
N VAL A 251 -30.14 43.13 5.90
CA VAL A 251 -28.92 43.82 6.34
C VAL A 251 -28.38 44.71 5.21
N GLU A 252 -28.41 44.21 3.97
CA GLU A 252 -27.94 44.93 2.79
C GLU A 252 -28.84 46.12 2.44
N PHE A 253 -30.17 45.95 2.48
CA PHE A 253 -31.11 47.03 2.24
C PHE A 253 -30.98 48.15 3.27
N GLN A 254 -30.72 47.79 4.54
CA GLN A 254 -30.49 48.76 5.60
C GLN A 254 -29.15 49.49 5.43
N ALA A 255 -28.09 48.80 4.98
CA ALA A 255 -26.80 49.42 4.69
C ALA A 255 -26.84 50.36 3.48
N LEU A 256 -27.80 50.16 2.57
CA LEU A 256 -28.07 51.01 1.40
C LEU A 256 -29.10 52.13 1.69
N ASP A 257 -29.50 52.32 2.95
CA ASP A 257 -30.48 53.33 3.39
C ASP A 257 -31.84 53.23 2.65
N ILE A 258 -32.23 52.02 2.22
CA ILE A 258 -33.51 51.77 1.52
C ILE A 258 -34.68 51.93 2.49
N ASN A 259 -35.76 52.59 2.04
CA ASN A 259 -36.97 52.73 2.85
C ASN A 259 -37.77 51.41 2.90
N LEU A 260 -37.47 50.59 3.90
CA LEU A 260 -38.06 49.25 4.10
C LEU A 260 -39.60 49.25 4.20
N SER A 261 -40.24 50.38 4.54
CA SER A 261 -41.70 50.46 4.65
C SER A 261 -42.41 50.66 3.31
N GLN A 262 -41.72 51.24 2.31
CA GLN A 262 -42.29 51.57 1.00
C GLN A 262 -41.84 50.62 -0.11
N THR A 263 -40.68 49.98 0.05
CA THR A 263 -40.16 49.01 -0.93
C THR A 263 -40.93 47.70 -0.85
N ILE A 264 -41.37 47.20 -2.00
CA ILE A 264 -42.08 45.91 -2.14
C ILE A 264 -41.12 44.76 -2.42
N ALA A 265 -41.51 43.54 -2.03
CA ALA A 265 -40.71 42.33 -2.14
C ALA A 265 -40.26 42.05 -3.59
N GLN A 266 -41.14 42.25 -4.58
CA GLN A 266 -40.84 42.00 -5.98
C GLN A 266 -39.64 42.79 -6.51
N THR A 267 -39.36 43.98 -5.97
CA THR A 267 -38.27 44.84 -6.42
C THR A 267 -36.90 44.38 -5.88
N VAL A 268 -36.89 43.60 -4.80
CA VAL A 268 -35.66 43.30 -4.04
C VAL A 268 -35.40 41.81 -3.81
N MET A 269 -36.34 40.94 -4.18
CA MET A 269 -36.17 39.49 -4.07
C MET A 269 -35.12 38.96 -5.04
N SER A 270 -34.41 37.92 -4.63
CA SER A 270 -33.48 37.21 -5.52
C SER A 270 -34.27 36.35 -6.53
N THR A 271 -34.03 36.56 -7.82
CA THR A 271 -34.65 35.83 -8.95
C THR A 271 -33.66 35.74 -10.13
N PRO A 272 -33.60 34.64 -10.92
CA PRO A 272 -34.42 33.42 -10.86
C PRO A 272 -34.05 32.49 -9.69
N LEU A 273 -35.06 31.82 -9.13
CA LEU A 273 -34.85 30.79 -8.10
C LEU A 273 -34.42 29.47 -8.74
N PHE A 274 -33.34 28.90 -8.21
CA PHE A 274 -33.02 27.50 -8.48
C PHE A 274 -33.84 26.60 -7.56
N SER A 275 -34.51 25.61 -8.14
CA SER A 275 -35.30 24.65 -7.39
C SER A 275 -34.76 23.23 -7.53
N LEU A 276 -34.80 22.50 -6.41
CA LEU A 276 -34.49 21.08 -6.35
C LEU A 276 -35.78 20.25 -6.44
N LYS A 277 -35.64 19.01 -6.88
CA LYS A 277 -36.71 18.01 -6.80
C LYS A 277 -36.58 17.19 -5.53
N PRO A 278 -37.69 16.67 -4.95
CA PRO A 278 -37.64 15.81 -3.78
C PRO A 278 -36.78 14.56 -3.95
N GLU A 279 -36.71 14.02 -5.17
CA GLU A 279 -35.92 12.85 -5.54
C GLU A 279 -34.41 13.12 -5.73
N ASP A 280 -34.00 14.39 -5.80
CA ASP A 280 -32.58 14.72 -5.98
C ASP A 280 -31.77 14.29 -4.74
N SER A 281 -30.50 13.95 -4.98
CA SER A 281 -29.60 13.61 -3.86
C SER A 281 -29.20 14.86 -3.08
N LEU A 282 -28.94 14.69 -1.77
CA LEU A 282 -28.40 15.79 -0.96
C LEU A 282 -27.01 16.23 -1.43
N TRP A 283 -26.27 15.37 -2.15
CA TRP A 283 -25.05 15.75 -2.84
C TRP A 283 -25.28 16.82 -3.92
N VAL A 284 -26.33 16.67 -4.73
CA VAL A 284 -26.70 17.68 -5.73
C VAL A 284 -27.09 18.99 -5.04
N ALA A 285 -27.91 18.91 -3.98
CA ALA A 285 -28.26 20.09 -3.19
C ALA A 285 -27.01 20.79 -2.61
N HIS A 286 -26.05 20.03 -2.10
CA HIS A 286 -24.80 20.54 -1.57
C HIS A 286 -23.94 21.21 -2.65
N GLN A 287 -23.79 20.56 -3.81
CA GLN A 287 -23.01 21.07 -4.93
C GLN A 287 -23.58 22.40 -5.47
N GLU A 288 -24.90 22.48 -5.63
CA GLU A 288 -25.57 23.71 -6.09
C GLU A 288 -25.44 24.86 -5.08
N MET A 289 -25.54 24.57 -3.77
CA MET A 289 -25.29 25.57 -2.72
C MET A 289 -23.86 26.14 -2.79
N GLN A 290 -22.86 25.28 -2.98
CA GLN A 290 -21.44 25.69 -3.08
C GLN A 290 -21.17 26.49 -4.36
N GLN A 291 -21.60 25.98 -5.52
CA GLN A 291 -21.35 26.61 -6.82
C GLN A 291 -21.97 28.01 -6.91
N ARG A 292 -23.15 28.21 -6.32
CA ARG A 292 -23.89 29.47 -6.39
C ARG A 292 -23.69 30.37 -5.17
N LEU A 293 -22.90 29.94 -4.19
CA LEU A 293 -22.67 30.64 -2.92
C LEU A 293 -23.99 30.98 -2.18
N VAL A 294 -24.99 30.11 -2.29
CA VAL A 294 -26.30 30.26 -1.63
C VAL A 294 -26.44 29.24 -0.50
N ARG A 295 -27.10 29.64 0.59
CA ARG A 295 -27.26 28.78 1.78
C ARG A 295 -28.62 28.08 1.86
N ARG A 296 -29.52 28.38 0.91
CA ARG A 296 -30.92 27.93 0.91
C ARG A 296 -31.36 27.66 -0.52
N LEU A 297 -31.98 26.51 -0.72
CA LEU A 297 -32.54 26.10 -2.00
C LEU A 297 -34.00 25.71 -1.81
N VAL A 298 -34.84 26.15 -2.75
CA VAL A 298 -36.27 25.85 -2.72
C VAL A 298 -36.51 24.47 -3.32
N VAL A 299 -37.43 23.69 -2.76
CA VAL A 299 -37.84 22.40 -3.31
C VAL A 299 -39.20 22.56 -3.98
N THR A 300 -39.28 22.19 -5.25
CA THR A 300 -40.51 22.28 -6.04
C THR A 300 -40.97 20.92 -6.51
N GLY A 301 -42.29 20.73 -6.58
CA GLY A 301 -42.89 19.51 -7.13
C GLY A 301 -42.89 19.48 -8.65
N GLN A 302 -43.47 18.43 -9.21
CA GLN A 302 -43.52 18.23 -10.66
C GLN A 302 -44.34 19.29 -11.41
N ARG A 303 -45.21 20.02 -10.70
CA ARG A 303 -46.05 21.10 -11.27
C ARG A 303 -45.50 22.50 -10.94
N GLY A 304 -44.31 22.59 -10.36
CA GLY A 304 -43.66 23.85 -9.96
C GLY A 304 -44.19 24.44 -8.65
N GLU A 305 -45.02 23.69 -7.92
CA GLU A 305 -45.54 24.06 -6.61
C GLU A 305 -44.44 24.02 -5.55
N LEU A 306 -44.49 24.96 -4.59
CA LEU A 306 -43.57 24.99 -3.45
C LEU A 306 -43.85 23.79 -2.51
N LEU A 307 -42.89 22.88 -2.39
CA LEU A 307 -42.97 21.71 -1.51
C LEU A 307 -42.16 21.87 -0.22
N GLY A 308 -41.07 22.63 -0.26
CA GLY A 308 -40.18 22.76 0.90
C GLY A 308 -38.98 23.66 0.65
N ILE A 309 -38.12 23.75 1.66
CA ILE A 309 -36.82 24.41 1.56
C ILE A 309 -35.74 23.52 2.17
N VAL A 310 -34.58 23.46 1.52
CA VAL A 310 -33.36 22.86 2.07
C VAL A 310 -32.44 23.97 2.51
N THR A 311 -32.00 23.92 3.76
CA THR A 311 -31.00 24.85 4.29
C THR A 311 -29.66 24.15 4.48
N GLN A 312 -28.57 24.90 4.50
CA GLN A 312 -27.25 24.37 4.84
C GLN A 312 -27.24 23.65 6.20
N SER A 313 -28.01 24.15 7.19
CA SER A 313 -28.18 23.49 8.49
C SER A 313 -28.95 22.17 8.40
N SER A 314 -29.91 22.06 7.47
CA SER A 314 -30.64 20.83 7.20
C SER A 314 -29.68 19.74 6.70
N LEU A 315 -28.73 20.07 5.82
CA LEU A 315 -27.72 19.12 5.32
C LEU A 315 -26.84 18.54 6.45
N LEU A 316 -26.63 19.28 7.55
CA LEU A 316 -25.81 18.85 8.68
C LEU A 316 -26.55 17.92 9.65
N GLN A 317 -27.88 17.86 9.61
CA GLN A 317 -28.65 16.89 10.43
C GLN A 317 -28.33 15.44 10.07
N VAL A 318 -27.89 15.19 8.84
CA VAL A 318 -27.48 13.86 8.35
C VAL A 318 -26.17 13.39 9.00
N LEU A 319 -25.40 14.32 9.59
CA LEU A 319 -24.13 14.05 10.28
C LEU A 319 -24.30 13.89 11.81
N ASP A 320 -25.52 13.66 12.30
CA ASP A 320 -25.76 13.38 13.72
C ASP A 320 -25.10 12.03 14.11
N PRO A 321 -24.24 11.98 15.15
CA PRO A 321 -23.61 10.74 15.61
C PRO A 321 -24.60 9.61 15.93
N MET A 322 -25.83 9.92 16.35
CA MET A 322 -26.85 8.89 16.60
C MET A 322 -27.34 8.22 15.30
N GLU A 323 -27.47 8.99 14.21
CA GLU A 323 -27.84 8.42 12.90
C GLU A 323 -26.66 7.72 12.24
N MET A 324 -25.43 8.25 12.35
CA MET A 324 -24.25 7.59 11.78
C MET A 324 -23.93 6.25 12.45
N SER A 325 -24.06 6.14 13.77
CA SER A 325 -23.90 4.85 14.46
C SER A 325 -24.92 3.83 13.94
N SER A 326 -26.19 4.24 13.79
CA SER A 326 -27.24 3.35 13.29
C SER A 326 -26.98 2.87 11.86
N VAL A 327 -26.42 3.72 10.99
CA VAL A 327 -26.12 3.36 9.60
C VAL A 327 -24.90 2.45 9.52
N ILE A 328 -23.88 2.69 10.36
CA ILE A 328 -22.70 1.83 10.44
C ILE A 328 -23.09 0.45 10.99
N ASP A 329 -23.95 0.40 12.01
CA ASP A 329 -24.46 -0.85 12.59
C ASP A 329 -25.32 -1.64 11.59
N VAL A 330 -26.17 -0.95 10.81
CA VAL A 330 -26.97 -1.57 9.74
C VAL A 330 -26.10 -2.06 8.59
N LEU A 331 -25.06 -1.32 8.21
CA LEU A 331 -24.13 -1.75 7.17
C LEU A 331 -23.27 -2.93 7.63
N HIS A 332 -22.81 -2.93 8.88
CA HIS A 332 -22.10 -4.07 9.46
C HIS A 332 -23.00 -5.30 9.55
N ALA A 333 -24.24 -5.14 10.04
CA ALA A 333 -25.21 -6.22 10.08
C ALA A 333 -25.54 -6.74 8.67
N GLY A 334 -25.66 -5.85 7.67
CA GLY A 334 -25.92 -6.25 6.28
C GLY A 334 -24.73 -6.95 5.61
N VAL A 335 -23.49 -6.61 5.99
CA VAL A 335 -22.28 -7.32 5.53
C VAL A 335 -22.17 -8.68 6.21
N GLU A 336 -22.44 -8.77 7.52
CA GLU A 336 -22.48 -10.05 8.25
C GLU A 336 -23.61 -10.96 7.77
N GLU A 337 -24.79 -10.42 7.46
CA GLU A 337 -25.92 -11.16 6.91
C GLU A 337 -25.59 -11.68 5.51
N ARG A 338 -25.05 -10.84 4.61
CA ARG A 338 -24.66 -11.28 3.26
C ARG A 338 -23.50 -12.27 3.26
N THR A 339 -22.53 -12.12 4.14
CA THR A 339 -21.44 -13.10 4.27
C THR A 339 -21.96 -14.42 4.83
N SER A 340 -22.92 -14.39 5.77
CA SER A 340 -23.61 -15.59 6.26
C SER A 340 -24.48 -16.25 5.18
N GLU A 341 -25.23 -15.48 4.38
CA GLU A 341 -26.02 -15.98 3.26
C GLU A 341 -25.14 -16.60 2.17
N LEU A 342 -24.01 -15.96 1.84
CA LEU A 342 -23.06 -16.51 0.88
C LEU A 342 -22.47 -17.83 1.39
N GLN A 343 -22.11 -17.91 2.67
CA GLN A 343 -21.62 -19.14 3.29
C GLN A 343 -22.69 -20.25 3.30
N LYS A 344 -23.95 -19.91 3.59
CA LYS A 344 -25.08 -20.85 3.52
C LYS A 344 -25.36 -21.32 2.09
N ALA A 345 -25.25 -20.43 1.10
CA ALA A 345 -25.41 -20.75 -0.31
C ALA A 345 -24.27 -21.64 -0.84
N ILE A 346 -23.02 -21.38 -0.42
CA ILE A 346 -21.87 -22.24 -0.74
C ILE A 346 -22.05 -23.63 -0.12
N ALA A 347 -22.52 -23.70 1.14
CA ALA A 347 -22.79 -24.97 1.81
C ALA A 347 -23.95 -25.75 1.16
N SER A 348 -25.03 -25.08 0.75
CA SER A 348 -26.17 -25.72 0.09
C SER A 348 -25.84 -26.19 -1.34
N LEU A 349 -25.07 -25.40 -2.10
CA LEU A 349 -24.54 -25.81 -3.40
C LEU A 349 -23.57 -26.99 -3.28
N SER A 350 -22.71 -27.00 -2.26
CA SER A 350 -21.82 -28.14 -1.99
C SER A 350 -22.61 -29.41 -1.65
N LEU A 351 -23.68 -29.32 -0.85
CA LEU A 351 -24.55 -30.45 -0.54
C LEU A 351 -25.36 -30.94 -1.76
N ALA A 352 -25.83 -30.01 -2.61
CA ALA A 352 -26.54 -30.33 -3.83
C ALA A 352 -25.62 -31.01 -4.86
N ASN A 353 -24.38 -30.55 -4.99
CA ASN A 353 -23.37 -31.19 -5.82
C ASN A 353 -23.06 -32.60 -5.32
N ALA A 354 -22.88 -32.81 -4.02
CA ALA A 354 -22.66 -34.15 -3.46
C ALA A 354 -23.84 -35.11 -3.71
N ARG A 355 -25.09 -34.62 -3.67
CA ARG A 355 -26.28 -35.43 -4.01
C ARG A 355 -26.35 -35.77 -5.50
N LEU A 356 -26.11 -34.80 -6.37
CA LEU A 356 -26.08 -35.01 -7.82
C LEU A 356 -24.97 -35.96 -8.22
N GLU A 357 -23.78 -35.85 -7.61
CA GLU A 357 -22.67 -36.80 -7.80
C GLU A 357 -23.07 -38.22 -7.38
N SER A 358 -23.83 -38.38 -6.29
CA SER A 358 -24.31 -39.69 -5.84
C SER A 358 -25.39 -40.28 -6.76
N GLU A 359 -26.30 -39.47 -7.31
CA GLU A 359 -27.33 -39.93 -8.26
C GLU A 359 -26.75 -40.24 -9.65
N ILE A 360 -25.79 -39.43 -10.11
CA ILE A 360 -25.03 -39.70 -11.34
C ILE A 360 -24.24 -41.00 -11.15
N ALA A 361 -23.63 -41.24 -9.98
CA ALA A 361 -22.91 -42.48 -9.70
C ALA A 361 -23.82 -43.72 -9.65
N THR A 362 -25.04 -43.64 -9.12
CA THR A 362 -25.97 -44.80 -9.08
C THR A 362 -26.56 -45.10 -10.46
N ARG A 363 -26.90 -44.09 -11.24
CA ARG A 363 -27.42 -44.26 -12.60
C ARG A 363 -26.34 -44.77 -13.55
N ALA A 364 -25.14 -44.19 -13.47
CA ALA A 364 -23.96 -44.69 -14.17
C ALA A 364 -23.61 -46.12 -13.74
N ARG A 365 -23.76 -46.51 -12.47
CA ARG A 365 -23.55 -47.91 -12.04
C ARG A 365 -24.60 -48.88 -12.58
N ALA A 366 -25.84 -48.47 -12.77
CA ALA A 366 -26.89 -49.34 -13.32
C ALA A 366 -26.73 -49.53 -14.83
N GLU A 367 -26.47 -48.46 -15.58
CA GLU A 367 -26.19 -48.51 -17.02
C GLU A 367 -24.85 -49.18 -17.29
N ALA A 368 -23.80 -48.84 -16.55
CA ALA A 368 -22.55 -49.56 -16.59
C ALA A 368 -22.75 -51.01 -16.20
N ARG A 369 -23.63 -51.40 -15.27
CA ARG A 369 -23.85 -52.81 -14.93
C ARG A 369 -24.51 -53.60 -16.05
N LEU A 370 -25.46 -53.04 -16.80
CA LEU A 370 -26.06 -53.72 -17.95
C LEU A 370 -25.10 -53.78 -19.13
N GLN A 371 -24.45 -52.66 -19.46
CA GLN A 371 -23.39 -52.63 -20.46
C GLN A 371 -22.20 -53.50 -20.04
N LEU A 372 -21.88 -53.62 -18.75
CA LEU A 372 -20.83 -54.48 -18.21
C LEU A 372 -21.27 -55.94 -18.15
N LEU A 373 -22.55 -56.29 -18.04
CA LEU A 373 -22.98 -57.69 -18.17
C LEU A 373 -22.95 -58.13 -19.64
N GLU A 374 -23.39 -57.28 -20.56
CA GLU A 374 -23.33 -57.53 -21.99
C GLU A 374 -21.87 -57.51 -22.50
N SER A 375 -21.10 -56.50 -22.11
CA SER A 375 -19.65 -56.42 -22.32
C SER A 375 -18.90 -57.53 -21.57
N ALA A 376 -19.30 -57.96 -20.37
CA ALA A 376 -18.62 -59.06 -19.69
C ALA A 376 -18.92 -60.42 -20.33
N VAL A 377 -20.01 -60.59 -21.09
CA VAL A 377 -20.23 -61.80 -21.87
C VAL A 377 -19.51 -61.72 -23.22
N VAL A 378 -19.55 -60.56 -23.89
CA VAL A 378 -18.90 -60.34 -25.21
C VAL A 378 -17.37 -60.25 -25.08
N ASN A 379 -16.87 -59.52 -24.09
CA ASN A 379 -15.46 -59.35 -23.72
C ASN A 379 -15.05 -60.25 -22.55
N ALA A 380 -15.84 -61.26 -22.17
CA ALA A 380 -15.34 -62.30 -21.26
C ALA A 380 -14.10 -62.90 -21.91
N ASN A 381 -12.95 -62.86 -21.23
CA ASN A 381 -11.72 -63.49 -21.72
C ASN A 381 -11.87 -65.02 -21.86
N ASP A 382 -12.83 -65.59 -21.13
CA ASP A 382 -13.17 -66.99 -21.26
C ASP A 382 -14.15 -67.17 -22.42
N ALA A 383 -13.91 -68.21 -23.20
CA ALA A 383 -14.78 -68.60 -24.27
C ALA A 383 -16.10 -69.12 -23.69
N ILE A 384 -17.18 -68.34 -23.89
CA ILE A 384 -18.54 -68.70 -23.45
C ILE A 384 -19.26 -69.30 -24.65
N VAL A 385 -19.80 -70.50 -24.43
CA VAL A 385 -20.56 -71.26 -25.41
C VAL A 385 -21.92 -71.56 -24.80
N ILE A 386 -22.98 -71.06 -25.42
CA ILE A 386 -24.34 -71.45 -25.08
C ILE A 386 -24.78 -72.50 -26.09
N MET A 387 -25.27 -73.62 -25.58
CA MET A 387 -25.73 -74.74 -26.38
C MET A 387 -27.20 -74.99 -26.11
N ASP A 388 -27.93 -75.38 -27.14
CA ASP A 388 -29.31 -75.84 -27.00
C ASP A 388 -29.29 -77.21 -26.32
N ALA A 389 -30.14 -77.38 -25.32
CA ALA A 389 -30.31 -78.65 -24.63
C ALA A 389 -31.03 -79.70 -25.50
N GLY A 390 -31.75 -79.27 -26.55
CA GLY A 390 -32.46 -80.14 -27.48
C GLY A 390 -33.63 -80.91 -26.82
N HIS A 391 -34.63 -81.30 -27.62
CA HIS A 391 -35.82 -82.01 -27.13
C HIS A 391 -35.67 -83.55 -27.10
N SER A 392 -34.46 -84.10 -27.31
CA SER A 392 -34.21 -85.55 -27.38
C SER A 392 -32.96 -85.98 -26.60
N ASP A 393 -33.10 -86.93 -25.68
CA ASP A 393 -32.10 -87.35 -24.68
C ASP A 393 -30.80 -88.01 -25.21
N ILE A 394 -30.55 -88.04 -26.53
CA ILE A 394 -29.43 -88.84 -27.12
C ILE A 394 -28.52 -88.04 -28.08
N SER A 395 -28.78 -86.75 -28.36
CA SER A 395 -27.90 -85.94 -29.24
C SER A 395 -26.91 -85.11 -28.42
N ASP A 396 -25.65 -85.03 -28.86
CA ASP A 396 -24.68 -84.05 -28.34
C ASP A 396 -25.27 -82.62 -28.50
N PRO A 397 -25.09 -81.73 -27.51
CA PRO A 397 -25.70 -80.40 -27.53
C PRO A 397 -25.11 -79.54 -28.66
N THR A 398 -25.98 -78.79 -29.34
CA THR A 398 -25.60 -77.95 -30.48
C THR A 398 -25.30 -76.54 -30.02
N ILE A 399 -24.20 -75.97 -30.53
CA ILE A 399 -23.79 -74.62 -30.19
C ILE A 399 -24.75 -73.63 -30.85
N ILE A 400 -25.40 -72.78 -30.05
CA ILE A 400 -26.32 -71.73 -30.56
C ILE A 400 -25.72 -70.33 -30.44
N TYR A 401 -24.78 -70.14 -29.52
CA TYR A 401 -24.09 -68.87 -29.36
C TYR A 401 -22.68 -69.09 -28.85
N VAL A 402 -21.76 -68.29 -29.36
CA VAL A 402 -20.38 -68.17 -28.89
C VAL A 402 -20.04 -66.69 -28.77
N ASN A 403 -19.25 -66.34 -27.75
CA ASN A 403 -18.72 -64.98 -27.62
C ASN A 403 -17.45 -64.79 -28.46
N GLU A 404 -16.98 -63.54 -28.55
CA GLU A 404 -15.79 -63.20 -29.34
C GLU A 404 -14.53 -63.92 -28.82
N ALA A 405 -14.41 -64.14 -27.51
CA ALA A 405 -13.29 -64.87 -26.95
C ALA A 405 -13.23 -66.34 -27.37
N PHE A 406 -14.36 -66.98 -27.70
CA PHE A 406 -14.33 -68.31 -28.30
C PHE A 406 -13.65 -68.29 -29.68
N ASN A 407 -13.93 -67.28 -30.50
CA ASN A 407 -13.29 -67.09 -31.80
C ASN A 407 -11.79 -66.84 -31.64
N GLN A 408 -11.40 -65.94 -30.73
CA GLN A 408 -9.99 -65.66 -30.46
C GLN A 408 -9.24 -66.87 -29.87
N MET A 409 -9.88 -67.61 -28.97
CA MET A 409 -9.27 -68.76 -28.29
C MET A 409 -9.12 -69.97 -29.20
N THR A 410 -10.12 -70.24 -30.06
CA THR A 410 -10.17 -71.48 -30.87
C THR A 410 -9.84 -71.26 -32.34
N GLY A 411 -9.94 -70.04 -32.86
CA GLY A 411 -9.77 -69.68 -34.26
C GLY A 411 -10.98 -69.97 -35.16
N TYR A 412 -12.09 -70.47 -34.61
CA TYR A 412 -13.33 -70.74 -35.35
C TYR A 412 -14.28 -69.54 -35.29
N LEU A 413 -14.76 -69.10 -36.45
CA LEU A 413 -15.72 -68.00 -36.53
C LEU A 413 -17.11 -68.45 -36.07
N PRO A 414 -17.95 -67.57 -35.51
CA PRO A 414 -19.31 -67.90 -35.07
C PRO A 414 -20.15 -68.56 -36.17
N GLU A 415 -20.03 -68.10 -37.41
CA GLU A 415 -20.76 -68.63 -38.57
C GLU A 415 -20.37 -70.07 -38.94
N GLU A 416 -19.16 -70.51 -38.58
CA GLU A 416 -18.64 -71.85 -38.87
C GLU A 416 -19.00 -72.87 -37.77
N ILE A 417 -19.19 -72.38 -36.54
CA ILE A 417 -19.32 -73.22 -35.34
C ILE A 417 -20.76 -73.30 -34.80
N VAL A 418 -21.59 -72.28 -35.03
CA VAL A 418 -23.00 -72.30 -34.64
C VAL A 418 -23.71 -73.40 -35.45
N GLY A 419 -24.41 -74.30 -34.74
CA GLY A 419 -25.01 -75.52 -35.28
C GLY A 419 -24.11 -76.76 -35.23
N GLN A 420 -22.82 -76.63 -34.91
CA GLN A 420 -21.90 -77.76 -34.71
C GLN A 420 -21.92 -78.28 -33.27
N THR A 421 -21.31 -79.45 -33.06
CA THR A 421 -21.10 -80.03 -31.73
C THR A 421 -19.70 -79.72 -31.19
N PRO A 422 -19.51 -79.52 -29.87
CA PRO A 422 -18.22 -79.18 -29.26
C PRO A 422 -17.10 -80.24 -29.43
N SER A 423 -17.41 -81.42 -30.00
CA SER A 423 -16.43 -82.45 -30.30
C SER A 423 -15.41 -82.06 -31.37
N CYS A 424 -15.68 -81.00 -32.15
CA CYS A 424 -14.78 -80.50 -33.20
C CYS A 424 -13.45 -79.91 -32.67
N LEU A 425 -13.38 -79.48 -31.40
CA LEU A 425 -12.17 -78.90 -30.79
C LEU A 425 -11.17 -79.94 -30.24
N ARG A 426 -11.45 -81.23 -30.46
CA ARG A 426 -10.67 -82.36 -29.90
C ARG A 426 -9.64 -82.84 -30.91
N GLY A 427 -8.46 -83.23 -30.43
CA GLY A 427 -7.37 -83.74 -31.26
C GLY A 427 -6.60 -84.90 -30.62
N PRO A 428 -5.43 -85.29 -31.15
CA PRO A 428 -4.73 -86.53 -30.80
C PRO A 428 -4.27 -86.63 -29.34
N GLU A 429 -3.87 -85.52 -28.71
CA GLU A 429 -3.40 -85.46 -27.30
C GLU A 429 -4.53 -85.13 -26.31
N SER A 430 -5.77 -85.01 -26.80
CA SER A 430 -6.92 -84.83 -25.92
C SER A 430 -7.18 -86.12 -25.13
N ASP A 431 -7.11 -86.03 -23.81
CA ASP A 431 -7.27 -87.16 -22.89
C ASP A 431 -8.65 -87.86 -23.07
N CYS A 432 -8.62 -89.08 -23.60
CA CYS A 432 -9.80 -89.90 -23.90
C CYS A 432 -10.69 -90.13 -22.66
N ASP A 433 -10.12 -90.24 -21.47
CA ASP A 433 -10.88 -90.46 -20.23
C ASP A 433 -11.64 -89.20 -19.81
N ARG A 434 -11.05 -88.02 -20.06
CA ARG A 434 -11.72 -86.73 -19.82
C ARG A 434 -12.85 -86.51 -20.82
N VAL A 435 -12.64 -86.86 -22.09
CA VAL A 435 -13.67 -86.79 -23.14
C VAL A 435 -14.87 -87.68 -22.82
N ALA A 436 -14.66 -88.90 -22.30
CA ALA A 436 -15.74 -89.79 -21.90
C ALA A 436 -16.57 -89.24 -20.72
N LYS A 437 -15.92 -88.51 -19.79
CA LYS A 437 -16.60 -87.82 -18.68
C LYS A 437 -17.50 -86.68 -19.18
N ILE A 438 -17.07 -85.92 -20.19
CA ILE A 438 -17.88 -84.86 -20.80
C ILE A 438 -19.20 -85.42 -21.35
N ARG A 439 -19.13 -86.51 -22.14
CA ARG A 439 -20.33 -87.12 -22.74
C ARG A 439 -21.30 -87.63 -21.69
N ARG A 440 -20.79 -88.27 -20.62
CA ARG A 440 -21.63 -88.78 -19.52
C ARG A 440 -22.35 -87.66 -18.78
N ALA A 441 -21.68 -86.53 -18.54
CA ALA A 441 -22.26 -85.41 -17.81
C ALA A 441 -23.40 -84.75 -18.59
N PHE A 442 -23.27 -84.58 -19.90
CA PHE A 442 -24.36 -84.04 -20.74
C PHE A 442 -25.58 -84.97 -20.76
N SER A 443 -25.39 -86.29 -20.94
CA SER A 443 -26.51 -87.24 -20.94
C SER A 443 -27.24 -87.33 -19.59
N ARG A 444 -26.54 -87.10 -18.48
CA ARG A 444 -27.12 -87.14 -17.12
C ARG A 444 -27.60 -85.78 -16.62
N ARG A 445 -27.43 -84.71 -17.42
CA ARG A 445 -27.73 -83.33 -17.04
C ARG A 445 -27.00 -82.88 -15.76
N GLU A 446 -25.77 -83.36 -15.58
CA GLU A 446 -24.92 -83.04 -14.44
C GLU A 446 -23.96 -81.90 -14.77
N HIS A 447 -23.59 -81.11 -13.76
CA HIS A 447 -22.54 -80.10 -13.89
C HIS A 447 -21.20 -80.78 -14.18
N LEU A 448 -20.38 -80.15 -15.02
CA LEU A 448 -19.14 -80.72 -15.50
C LEU A 448 -18.02 -79.71 -15.35
N ARG A 449 -16.99 -80.04 -14.56
CA ARG A 449 -15.76 -79.24 -14.48
C ARG A 449 -14.54 -80.13 -14.65
N LEU A 450 -13.69 -79.81 -15.62
CA LEU A 450 -12.43 -80.49 -15.84
C LEU A 450 -11.47 -79.63 -16.67
N GLU A 451 -10.19 -79.85 -16.50
CA GLU A 451 -9.16 -79.26 -17.36
C GLU A 451 -8.84 -80.26 -18.48
N LEU A 452 -8.56 -79.82 -19.70
CA LEU A 452 -8.07 -80.70 -20.77
C LEU A 452 -7.26 -79.92 -21.79
N ILE A 453 -6.62 -80.64 -22.72
CA ILE A 453 -5.94 -80.04 -23.86
C ILE A 453 -6.89 -80.06 -25.05
N ASN A 454 -7.14 -78.86 -25.58
CA ASN A 454 -7.90 -78.65 -26.81
C ASN A 454 -6.99 -78.13 -27.92
N TYR A 455 -7.49 -78.23 -29.15
CA TYR A 455 -6.80 -77.78 -30.35
C TYR A 455 -7.51 -76.57 -30.94
N ARG A 456 -6.72 -75.60 -31.37
CA ARG A 456 -7.20 -74.48 -32.18
C ARG A 456 -7.31 -74.90 -33.64
N LYS A 457 -7.99 -74.10 -34.46
CA LYS A 457 -8.16 -74.30 -35.91
C LYS A 457 -6.83 -74.39 -36.66
N ASP A 458 -5.78 -73.75 -36.16
CA ASP A 458 -4.42 -73.79 -36.72
C ASP A 458 -3.61 -75.04 -36.31
N GLY A 459 -4.17 -75.89 -35.44
CA GLY A 459 -3.52 -77.10 -34.91
C GLY A 459 -2.73 -76.89 -33.62
N SER A 460 -2.63 -75.68 -33.08
CA SER A 460 -1.93 -75.41 -31.81
C SER A 460 -2.71 -75.91 -30.58
N THR A 461 -1.99 -76.38 -29.57
CA THR A 461 -2.58 -76.87 -28.31
C THR A 461 -2.70 -75.76 -27.27
N TYR A 462 -3.73 -75.83 -26.42
CA TYR A 462 -3.87 -74.96 -25.24
C TYR A 462 -4.54 -75.68 -24.08
N TRP A 463 -4.21 -75.22 -22.87
CA TRP A 463 -4.83 -75.70 -21.64
C TRP A 463 -6.14 -74.99 -21.40
N VAL A 464 -7.23 -75.75 -21.45
CA VAL A 464 -8.55 -75.22 -21.17
C VAL A 464 -9.08 -75.79 -19.86
N GLU A 465 -9.53 -74.91 -18.98
CA GLU A 465 -10.44 -75.27 -17.89
C GLU A 465 -11.87 -75.17 -18.44
N LEU A 466 -12.54 -76.31 -18.59
CA LEU A 466 -13.92 -76.41 -19.08
C LEU A 466 -14.87 -76.54 -17.88
N ASN A 467 -15.86 -75.65 -17.82
CA ASN A 467 -16.98 -75.72 -16.88
C ASN A 467 -18.33 -75.59 -17.61
N SER A 468 -19.18 -76.60 -17.53
CA SER A 468 -20.48 -76.63 -18.20
C SER A 468 -21.62 -76.86 -17.21
N VAL A 469 -22.64 -75.99 -17.27
CA VAL A 469 -23.82 -76.04 -16.39
C VAL A 469 -25.13 -75.98 -17.19
N PRO A 470 -26.16 -76.74 -16.80
CA PRO A 470 -27.49 -76.63 -17.39
C PRO A 470 -28.25 -75.43 -16.80
N VAL A 471 -28.99 -74.71 -17.64
CA VAL A 471 -29.85 -73.58 -17.29
C VAL A 471 -31.30 -73.98 -17.50
N SER A 472 -32.10 -73.86 -16.44
CA SER A 472 -33.53 -74.16 -16.46
C SER A 472 -34.39 -72.90 -16.54
N ASP A 473 -35.58 -73.05 -17.12
CA ASP A 473 -36.63 -72.04 -17.07
C ASP A 473 -37.31 -71.99 -15.68
N SER A 474 -38.27 -71.07 -15.50
CA SER A 474 -39.04 -70.92 -14.27
C SER A 474 -39.91 -72.15 -13.91
N GLU A 475 -40.11 -73.08 -14.84
CA GLU A 475 -40.86 -74.33 -14.66
C GLU A 475 -39.93 -75.53 -14.37
N GLY A 476 -38.61 -75.30 -14.35
CA GLY A 476 -37.58 -76.30 -14.01
C GLY A 476 -37.05 -77.11 -15.18
N ASN A 477 -37.49 -76.84 -16.41
CA ASN A 477 -37.03 -77.54 -17.60
C ASN A 477 -35.68 -76.96 -18.06
N VAL A 478 -34.68 -77.83 -18.30
CA VAL A 478 -33.38 -77.40 -18.85
C VAL A 478 -33.58 -76.94 -20.28
N THR A 479 -33.39 -75.64 -20.53
CA THR A 479 -33.55 -75.02 -21.85
C THR A 479 -32.21 -74.85 -22.57
N HIS A 480 -31.15 -74.55 -21.83
CA HIS A 480 -29.84 -74.25 -22.39
C HIS A 480 -28.71 -74.85 -21.56
N TRP A 481 -27.55 -75.04 -22.17
CA TRP A 481 -26.29 -75.29 -21.48
C TRP A 481 -25.38 -74.10 -21.64
N VAL A 482 -24.85 -73.59 -20.53
CA VAL A 482 -23.83 -72.56 -20.56
C VAL A 482 -22.50 -73.20 -20.21
N SER A 483 -21.59 -73.19 -21.17
CA SER A 483 -20.22 -73.68 -21.00
C SER A 483 -19.25 -72.52 -21.04
N VAL A 484 -18.39 -72.45 -20.02
CA VAL A 484 -17.30 -71.49 -19.93
C VAL A 484 -15.99 -72.25 -20.08
N GLN A 485 -15.18 -71.83 -21.04
CA GLN A 485 -13.89 -72.39 -21.36
C GLN A 485 -12.83 -71.32 -21.11
N ARG A 486 -11.98 -71.52 -20.09
CA ARG A 486 -10.90 -70.59 -19.77
C ARG A 486 -9.58 -71.13 -20.27
N ASP A 487 -8.88 -70.36 -21.11
CA ASP A 487 -7.48 -70.64 -21.38
C ASP A 487 -6.66 -70.29 -20.13
N ILE A 488 -6.21 -71.30 -19.40
CA ILE A 488 -5.45 -71.12 -18.15
C ILE A 488 -3.94 -71.01 -18.39
N THR A 489 -3.51 -70.82 -19.64
CA THR A 489 -2.09 -70.71 -20.00
C THR A 489 -1.44 -69.49 -19.30
N ASP A 490 -2.12 -68.34 -19.21
CA ASP A 490 -1.59 -67.13 -18.56
C ASP A 490 -1.77 -67.11 -17.03
N ARG A 491 -2.76 -67.81 -16.45
CA ARG A 491 -2.84 -67.98 -14.98
C ARG A 491 -1.60 -68.69 -14.45
N LYS A 492 -1.12 -69.69 -15.20
CA LYS A 492 0.16 -70.35 -14.94
C LYS A 492 1.37 -69.42 -15.10
N ARG A 493 1.21 -68.26 -15.75
CA ARG A 493 2.22 -67.19 -15.83
C ARG A 493 2.02 -66.07 -14.79
N MET A 494 0.79 -65.73 -14.37
CA MET A 494 0.47 -64.66 -13.40
C MET A 494 0.79 -65.01 -11.93
N GLU A 495 0.80 -66.29 -11.56
CA GLU A 495 1.41 -66.71 -10.28
C GLU A 495 2.87 -66.22 -10.15
N GLN A 496 3.53 -65.94 -11.28
CA GLN A 496 4.86 -65.36 -11.36
C GLN A 496 4.87 -63.82 -11.21
N ALA A 497 3.81 -63.12 -11.60
CA ALA A 497 3.68 -61.65 -11.56
C ALA A 497 3.31 -61.09 -10.16
N PHE A 498 2.63 -61.88 -9.31
CA PHE A 498 2.35 -61.53 -7.91
C PHE A 498 3.63 -61.23 -7.10
N PHE A 499 4.78 -61.74 -7.55
CA PHE A 499 6.09 -61.44 -6.98
C PHE A 499 6.54 -59.98 -7.23
N GLU A 500 6.11 -59.35 -8.34
CA GLU A 500 6.57 -58.03 -8.79
C GLU A 500 5.85 -56.86 -8.09
N GLU A 501 4.57 -57.03 -7.71
CA GLU A 501 3.78 -55.98 -7.02
C GLU A 501 4.33 -55.63 -5.63
N LYS A 502 4.95 -56.61 -4.95
CA LYS A 502 5.63 -56.40 -3.66
C LYS A 502 6.86 -55.49 -3.78
N GLU A 503 7.52 -55.45 -4.94
CA GLU A 503 8.66 -54.55 -5.17
C GLU A 503 8.20 -53.09 -5.35
N LEU A 504 7.05 -52.85 -5.99
CA LEU A 504 6.54 -51.50 -6.25
C LEU A 504 6.21 -50.72 -4.95
N ALA A 505 5.63 -51.40 -3.95
CA ALA A 505 5.35 -50.82 -2.64
C ALA A 505 6.64 -50.39 -1.91
N GLN A 506 7.74 -51.11 -2.11
CA GLN A 506 9.04 -50.82 -1.52
C GLN A 506 9.73 -49.62 -2.21
N VAL A 507 9.55 -49.47 -3.52
CA VAL A 507 10.06 -48.32 -4.31
C VAL A 507 9.38 -47.00 -3.90
N THR A 508 8.10 -47.05 -3.52
CA THR A 508 7.35 -45.84 -3.13
C THR A 508 7.84 -45.24 -1.81
N LEU A 509 8.11 -46.09 -0.81
CA LEU A 509 8.69 -45.66 0.48
C LEU A 509 10.11 -45.07 0.32
N GLN A 510 10.85 -45.49 -0.69
CA GLN A 510 12.19 -44.98 -0.99
C GLN A 510 12.20 -43.60 -1.66
N SER A 511 11.05 -43.13 -2.17
CA SER A 511 10.94 -41.90 -2.96
C SER A 511 10.41 -40.69 -2.17
N ILE A 512 10.11 -40.83 -0.88
CA ILE A 512 9.64 -39.74 -0.02
C ILE A 512 10.83 -38.89 0.46
N GLY A 513 10.75 -37.57 0.26
CA GLY A 513 11.82 -36.61 0.59
C GLY A 513 11.97 -36.26 2.09
N ASP A 514 11.01 -36.63 2.94
CA ASP A 514 11.09 -36.49 4.39
C ASP A 514 11.54 -37.81 5.04
N ALA A 515 12.18 -37.75 6.22
CA ALA A 515 12.59 -38.96 6.92
C ALA A 515 11.40 -39.61 7.62
N VAL A 516 11.19 -40.91 7.35
CA VAL A 516 10.08 -41.69 7.87
C VAL A 516 10.61 -42.92 8.61
N ILE A 517 10.19 -43.08 9.86
CA ILE A 517 10.47 -44.25 10.69
C ILE A 517 9.14 -44.86 11.12
N ALA A 518 8.95 -46.15 10.84
CA ALA A 518 7.83 -46.92 11.38
C ALA A 518 8.30 -47.76 12.57
N THR A 519 7.44 -47.91 13.56
CA THR A 519 7.68 -48.69 14.79
C THR A 519 6.58 -49.71 15.01
N ASP A 520 6.85 -50.73 15.82
CA ASP A 520 5.84 -51.67 16.36
C ASP A 520 5.10 -51.07 17.56
N ALA A 521 4.10 -51.78 18.09
CA ALA A 521 3.32 -51.36 19.25
C ALA A 521 4.13 -51.20 20.55
N ARG A 522 5.41 -51.63 20.56
CA ARG A 522 6.34 -51.46 21.69
C ARG A 522 7.34 -50.33 21.46
N GLY A 523 7.18 -49.54 20.38
CA GLY A 523 8.09 -48.45 20.03
C GLY A 523 9.44 -48.90 19.46
N CYS A 524 9.56 -50.17 19.04
CA CYS A 524 10.76 -50.70 18.39
C CYS A 524 10.67 -50.49 16.88
N ILE A 525 11.77 -50.13 16.23
CA ILE A 525 11.77 -49.75 14.81
C ILE A 525 11.51 -50.98 13.92
N SER A 526 10.55 -50.85 13.00
CA SER A 526 10.23 -51.88 12.02
C SER A 526 10.91 -51.61 10.67
N THR A 527 10.87 -50.36 10.20
CA THR A 527 11.45 -49.91 8.93
C THR A 527 11.88 -48.45 8.98
N LEU A 528 12.94 -48.11 8.25
CA LEU A 528 13.33 -46.74 7.94
C LEU A 528 13.30 -46.54 6.42
N ASN A 529 13.02 -45.32 5.96
CA ASN A 529 13.29 -44.94 4.58
C ASN A 529 14.75 -44.43 4.42
N PRO A 530 15.27 -44.33 3.17
CA PRO A 530 16.65 -43.92 2.94
C PRO A 530 17.02 -42.55 3.54
N VAL A 531 16.09 -41.58 3.56
CA VAL A 531 16.31 -40.25 4.15
C VAL A 531 16.49 -40.36 5.67
N ALA A 532 15.71 -41.21 6.35
CA ALA A 532 15.86 -41.47 7.77
C ALA A 532 17.20 -42.19 8.08
N GLU A 533 17.66 -43.10 7.21
CA GLU A 533 18.98 -43.72 7.35
C GLU A 533 20.10 -42.67 7.27
N GLN A 534 20.01 -41.74 6.32
CA GLN A 534 20.98 -40.67 6.13
C GLN A 534 21.04 -39.70 7.33
N LEU A 535 19.88 -39.25 7.83
CA LEU A 535 19.82 -38.27 8.92
C LEU A 535 20.17 -38.89 10.28
N THR A 536 19.81 -40.14 10.54
CA THR A 536 20.12 -40.81 11.82
C THR A 536 21.52 -41.44 11.83
N GLY A 537 22.05 -41.82 10.66
CA GLY A 537 23.29 -42.56 10.51
C GLY A 537 23.17 -44.05 10.83
N TRP A 538 21.95 -44.60 10.81
CA TRP A 538 21.66 -46.02 11.03
C TRP A 538 21.04 -46.64 9.78
N SER A 539 21.46 -47.84 9.41
CA SER A 539 20.78 -48.58 8.33
C SER A 539 19.53 -49.30 8.86
N THR A 540 18.57 -49.56 7.98
CA THR A 540 17.33 -50.28 8.30
C THR A 540 17.62 -51.65 8.89
N ALA A 541 18.64 -52.35 8.40
CA ALA A 541 19.03 -53.66 8.90
C ALA A 541 19.56 -53.60 10.35
N GLU A 542 20.29 -52.54 10.71
CA GLU A 542 20.87 -52.36 12.04
C GLU A 542 19.87 -51.78 13.05
N ALA A 543 18.98 -50.91 12.60
CA ALA A 543 18.00 -50.25 13.44
C ALA A 543 16.76 -51.11 13.74
N LYS A 544 16.47 -52.11 12.91
CA LYS A 544 15.28 -52.97 13.06
C LYS A 544 15.31 -53.71 14.41
N GLY A 545 14.24 -53.53 15.18
CA GLY A 545 14.07 -54.13 16.51
C GLY A 545 14.70 -53.32 17.66
N LEU A 546 15.41 -52.22 17.38
CA LEU A 546 15.92 -51.32 18.42
C LEU A 546 14.85 -50.30 18.85
N PRO A 547 14.87 -49.82 20.11
CA PRO A 547 13.99 -48.74 20.56
C PRO A 547 14.26 -47.43 19.84
N LEU A 548 13.22 -46.68 19.50
CA LEU A 548 13.34 -45.42 18.74
C LEU A 548 14.32 -44.42 19.37
N GLY A 549 14.28 -44.25 20.70
CA GLY A 549 15.15 -43.30 21.42
C GLY A 549 16.66 -43.60 21.32
N THR A 550 17.04 -44.82 20.92
CA THR A 550 18.45 -45.20 20.71
C THR A 550 18.95 -44.72 19.34
N VAL A 551 18.09 -44.81 18.32
CA VAL A 551 18.42 -44.47 16.94
C VAL A 551 18.19 -42.98 16.66
N MET A 552 17.12 -42.41 17.22
CA MET A 552 16.74 -41.01 17.08
C MET A 552 16.98 -40.25 18.40
N ARG A 553 18.23 -39.85 18.65
CA ARG A 553 18.58 -39.08 19.85
C ARG A 553 18.26 -37.60 19.63
N VAL A 554 17.14 -37.15 20.21
CA VAL A 554 16.68 -35.77 20.10
C VAL A 554 16.88 -35.01 21.42
N VAL A 555 17.49 -33.83 21.34
CA VAL A 555 17.69 -32.92 22.46
C VAL A 555 17.06 -31.56 22.18
N ASN A 556 16.80 -30.80 23.23
CA ASN A 556 16.42 -29.40 23.09
C ASN A 556 17.64 -28.58 22.69
N GLU A 557 17.47 -27.73 21.68
CA GLU A 557 18.56 -26.96 21.10
C GLU A 557 19.23 -26.00 22.09
N VAL A 558 18.44 -25.42 23.00
CA VAL A 558 18.91 -24.41 23.97
C VAL A 558 19.44 -25.06 25.23
N THR A 559 18.66 -25.97 25.84
CA THR A 559 19.03 -26.56 27.14
C THR A 559 19.94 -27.78 26.99
N ARG A 560 20.06 -28.34 25.78
CA ARG A 560 20.78 -29.59 25.47
C ARG A 560 20.28 -30.80 26.28
N LEU A 561 19.12 -30.70 26.91
CA LEU A 561 18.48 -31.81 27.62
C LEU A 561 17.75 -32.73 26.63
N PRO A 562 17.74 -34.06 26.85
CA PRO A 562 16.95 -35.00 26.05
C PRO A 562 15.47 -34.64 26.08
N ILE A 563 14.81 -34.70 24.92
CA ILE A 563 13.36 -34.50 24.82
C ILE A 563 12.67 -35.87 24.85
N GLU A 564 11.48 -35.94 25.47
CA GLU A 564 10.64 -37.13 25.50
C GLU A 564 10.41 -37.76 24.11
N ASN A 565 10.33 -39.09 24.12
CA ASN A 565 10.14 -39.91 22.92
C ASN A 565 8.71 -39.74 22.40
N ILE A 566 8.56 -39.06 21.25
CA ILE A 566 7.22 -38.76 20.71
C ILE A 566 6.46 -40.04 20.34
N ALA A 567 7.15 -41.11 19.92
CA ALA A 567 6.47 -42.35 19.55
C ALA A 567 5.78 -43.00 20.75
N GLU A 568 6.39 -42.96 21.94
CA GLU A 568 5.78 -43.47 23.17
C GLU A 568 4.56 -42.64 23.56
N THR A 569 4.66 -41.31 23.51
CA THR A 569 3.49 -40.44 23.77
C THR A 569 2.35 -40.62 22.76
N ALA A 570 2.65 -40.93 21.50
CA ALA A 570 1.64 -41.20 20.48
C ALA A 570 0.97 -42.57 20.68
N LEU A 571 1.74 -43.58 21.11
CA LEU A 571 1.24 -44.91 21.49
C LEU A 571 0.36 -44.85 22.74
N ASP A 572 0.76 -44.10 23.78
CA ASP A 572 0.03 -43.98 25.04
C ASP A 572 -1.21 -43.09 24.93
N GLY A 573 -1.15 -42.04 24.10
CA GLY A 573 -2.23 -41.05 23.95
C GLY A 573 -3.24 -41.35 22.83
N GLY A 574 -2.90 -42.22 21.87
CA GLY A 574 -3.74 -42.55 20.71
C GLY A 574 -4.06 -41.34 19.80
N ARG A 575 -3.24 -40.29 19.83
CA ARG A 575 -3.45 -39.03 19.09
C ARG A 575 -2.16 -38.58 18.41
N ASN A 576 -2.32 -37.85 17.31
CA ASN A 576 -1.20 -37.23 16.61
C ASN A 576 -0.49 -36.24 17.55
N CYS A 577 0.82 -36.39 17.65
CA CYS A 577 1.65 -35.54 18.49
C CYS A 577 2.39 -34.56 17.59
N ASP A 578 1.90 -33.33 17.54
CA ASP A 578 2.58 -32.19 16.91
C ASP A 578 3.04 -31.23 18.02
N ARG A 579 4.35 -31.16 18.26
CA ARG A 579 4.94 -30.21 19.21
C ARG A 579 6.12 -29.50 18.57
N GLY A 580 5.88 -28.25 18.19
CA GLY A 580 6.86 -27.28 17.72
C GLY A 580 7.87 -26.87 18.81
N CYS A 581 8.74 -27.78 19.19
CA CYS A 581 9.87 -27.51 20.06
C CYS A 581 11.16 -27.40 19.24
N ASN A 582 12.05 -26.47 19.60
CA ASN A 582 13.41 -26.35 19.06
C ASN A 582 14.20 -27.65 19.30
N SER A 583 14.03 -28.59 18.39
CA SER A 583 14.51 -29.97 18.49
C SER A 583 15.74 -30.15 17.63
N LEU A 584 16.76 -30.79 18.21
CA LEU A 584 18.02 -31.09 17.55
C LEU A 584 18.22 -32.59 17.56
N LEU A 585 18.33 -33.20 16.38
CA LEU A 585 18.73 -34.58 16.21
C LEU A 585 20.25 -34.66 16.27
N ILE A 586 20.77 -35.55 17.11
CA ILE A 586 22.19 -35.89 17.11
C ILE A 586 22.35 -37.27 16.48
N ALA A 587 22.85 -37.30 15.25
CA ALA A 587 23.09 -38.50 14.49
C ALA A 587 24.19 -39.37 15.12
N ARG A 588 24.28 -40.64 14.72
CA ARG A 588 25.27 -41.61 15.21
C ARG A 588 26.72 -41.15 15.04
N ASN A 589 26.98 -40.36 13.99
CA ASN A 589 28.29 -39.76 13.70
C ASN A 589 28.54 -38.42 14.43
N ASN A 590 27.71 -38.07 15.42
CA ASN A 590 27.70 -36.80 16.15
C ASN A 590 27.44 -35.55 15.28
N ARG A 591 26.90 -35.69 14.06
CA ARG A 591 26.36 -34.54 13.34
C ARG A 591 25.04 -34.10 13.94
N GLU A 592 24.85 -32.80 14.03
CA GLU A 592 23.65 -32.18 14.59
C GLU A 592 22.78 -31.65 13.45
N PHE A 593 21.50 -32.01 13.48
CA PHE A 593 20.49 -31.54 12.54
C PHE A 593 19.37 -30.88 13.32
N ALA A 594 19.01 -29.64 12.96
CA ALA A 594 17.79 -29.04 13.47
C ALA A 594 16.61 -29.69 12.76
N ILE A 595 15.71 -30.32 13.52
CA ILE A 595 14.60 -31.09 12.94
C ILE A 595 13.25 -30.59 13.43
N ASP A 596 12.25 -30.73 12.57
CA ASP A 596 10.84 -30.73 12.94
C ASP A 596 10.32 -32.16 12.85
N ARG A 597 9.49 -32.55 13.81
CA ARG A 597 9.09 -33.95 14.01
C ARG A 597 7.62 -34.06 14.40
N CYS A 598 6.94 -35.03 13.81
CA CYS A 598 5.56 -35.39 14.09
C CYS A 598 5.44 -36.92 14.19
N ALA A 599 4.52 -37.42 15.02
CA ALA A 599 4.20 -38.84 15.03
C ALA A 599 2.70 -39.10 15.03
N ALA A 600 2.32 -40.18 14.35
CA ALA A 600 0.95 -40.65 14.25
C ALA A 600 0.87 -42.18 14.47
N PRO A 601 -0.11 -42.68 15.25
CA PRO A 601 -0.30 -44.10 15.46
C PRO A 601 -0.83 -44.80 14.19
N ILE A 602 -0.33 -46.01 13.94
CA ILE A 602 -0.74 -46.91 12.86
C ILE A 602 -1.82 -47.84 13.41
N HIS A 603 -2.98 -47.87 12.78
CA HIS A 603 -4.12 -48.69 13.20
C HIS A 603 -4.31 -49.91 12.28
N ALA A 604 -4.65 -51.05 12.87
CA ALA A 604 -5.18 -52.20 12.15
C ALA A 604 -6.61 -51.92 11.64
N SER A 605 -7.10 -52.74 10.71
CA SER A 605 -8.51 -52.75 10.29
C SER A 605 -9.49 -53.04 11.44
N SER A 606 -9.00 -53.63 12.54
CA SER A 606 -9.73 -53.84 13.81
C SER A 606 -9.79 -52.61 14.72
N GLY A 607 -9.07 -51.52 14.40
CA GLY A 607 -8.96 -50.32 15.22
C GLY A 607 -7.90 -50.36 16.31
N GLU A 608 -7.17 -51.48 16.46
CA GLU A 608 -6.05 -51.60 17.41
C GLU A 608 -4.80 -50.88 16.89
N ILE A 609 -4.03 -50.26 17.79
CA ILE A 609 -2.77 -49.60 17.44
C ILE A 609 -1.69 -50.69 17.26
N VAL A 610 -1.19 -50.83 16.03
CA VAL A 610 -0.17 -51.82 15.65
C VAL A 610 1.24 -51.23 15.75
N GLY A 611 1.35 -49.91 15.78
CA GLY A 611 2.62 -49.22 15.83
C GLY A 611 2.48 -47.72 15.68
N THR A 612 3.58 -47.03 15.42
CA THR A 612 3.58 -45.58 15.17
C THR A 612 4.49 -45.23 14.01
N VAL A 613 4.06 -44.28 13.18
CA VAL A 613 4.90 -43.66 12.17
C VAL A 613 5.39 -42.32 12.69
N VAL A 614 6.70 -42.11 12.61
CA VAL A 614 7.38 -40.86 12.97
C VAL A 614 7.94 -40.26 11.69
N VAL A 615 7.55 -39.02 11.42
CA VAL A 615 8.05 -38.24 10.29
C VAL A 615 8.84 -37.08 10.84
N PHE A 616 10.05 -36.87 10.31
CA PHE A 616 10.86 -35.72 10.65
C PHE A 616 11.60 -35.16 9.45
N ARG A 617 11.83 -33.85 9.49
CA ARG A 617 12.41 -33.08 8.40
C ARG A 617 13.61 -32.29 8.89
N ASP A 618 14.68 -32.29 8.10
CA ASP A 618 15.81 -31.41 8.33
C ASP A 618 15.42 -29.96 7.97
N VAL A 619 15.41 -29.10 8.99
CA VAL A 619 15.14 -27.65 8.87
C VAL A 619 16.37 -26.82 9.23
N THR A 620 17.57 -27.43 9.22
CA THR A 620 18.83 -26.79 9.59
C THR A 620 19.09 -25.55 8.74
N GLN A 621 18.91 -25.64 7.41
CA GLN A 621 19.14 -24.51 6.50
C GLN A 621 18.12 -23.38 6.74
N VAL A 622 16.84 -23.72 6.85
CA VAL A 622 15.75 -22.76 7.08
C VAL A 622 15.93 -22.02 8.42
N ARG A 623 16.28 -22.74 9.49
CA ARG A 623 16.55 -22.12 10.81
C ARG A 623 17.85 -21.30 10.83
N THR A 624 18.88 -21.75 10.12
CA THR A 624 20.15 -20.99 10.02
C THR A 624 19.94 -19.67 9.27
N GLN A 625 19.16 -19.68 8.19
CA GLN A 625 18.76 -18.48 7.45
C GLN A 625 17.90 -17.54 8.31
N ALA A 626 16.90 -18.07 9.04
CA ALA A 626 16.09 -17.28 9.96
C ALA A 626 16.93 -16.60 11.06
N ARG A 627 17.96 -17.31 11.57
CA ARG A 627 18.93 -16.73 12.51
C ARG A 627 19.80 -15.65 11.88
N GLN A 628 20.29 -15.88 10.66
CA GLN A 628 21.05 -14.87 9.93
C GLN A 628 20.22 -13.61 9.67
N LEU A 629 18.95 -13.75 9.28
CA LEU A 629 18.02 -12.64 9.10
C LEU A 629 17.79 -11.87 10.40
N THR A 630 17.60 -12.58 11.52
CA THR A 630 17.47 -11.96 12.84
C THR A 630 18.75 -11.24 13.27
N TRP A 631 19.91 -11.83 12.96
CA TRP A 631 21.21 -11.23 13.27
C TRP A 631 21.50 -10.00 12.40
N GLN A 632 21.22 -10.06 11.09
CA GLN A 632 21.32 -8.91 10.17
C GLN A 632 20.33 -7.79 10.52
N ALA A 633 19.14 -8.12 11.01
CA ALA A 633 18.18 -7.13 11.47
C ALA A 633 18.66 -6.35 12.71
N THR A 634 19.63 -6.88 13.47
CA THR A 634 20.11 -6.32 14.74
C THR A 634 21.58 -5.87 14.71
N HIS A 635 22.38 -6.29 13.72
CA HIS A 635 23.82 -6.03 13.64
C HIS A 635 24.23 -5.40 12.31
N ASP A 636 25.27 -4.57 12.33
CA ASP A 636 25.93 -4.00 11.16
C ASP A 636 26.80 -5.05 10.46
N ALA A 637 26.60 -5.23 9.15
CA ALA A 637 27.24 -6.30 8.38
C ALA A 637 28.77 -6.13 8.28
N LEU A 638 29.28 -4.90 8.29
CA LEU A 638 30.71 -4.62 8.12
C LEU A 638 31.49 -4.82 9.43
N THR A 639 31.00 -4.21 10.51
CA THR A 639 31.70 -4.11 11.80
C THR A 639 31.26 -5.16 12.82
N GLN A 640 30.15 -5.88 12.54
CA GLN A 640 29.50 -6.82 13.45
C GLN A 640 29.07 -6.21 14.79
N LEU A 641 28.97 -4.87 14.85
CA LEU A 641 28.43 -4.14 15.98
C LEU A 641 26.91 -4.10 15.90
N VAL A 642 26.27 -3.65 16.98
CA VAL A 642 24.82 -3.41 16.98
C VAL A 642 24.49 -2.36 15.93
N ASN A 643 23.42 -2.56 15.15
CA ASN A 643 22.99 -1.57 14.16
C ASN A 643 22.13 -0.47 14.80
N ARG A 644 21.83 0.59 14.03
CA ARG A 644 21.00 1.71 14.51
C ARG A 644 19.66 1.27 15.11
N ARG A 645 18.96 0.34 14.45
CA ARG A 645 17.62 -0.10 14.85
C ARG A 645 17.64 -0.76 16.23
N GLU A 646 18.55 -1.70 16.43
CA GLU A 646 18.70 -2.39 17.71
C GLU A 646 19.24 -1.44 18.79
N PHE A 647 20.12 -0.49 18.44
CA PHE A 647 20.58 0.53 19.37
C PHE A 647 19.44 1.43 19.88
N GLU A 648 18.55 1.89 18.99
CA GLU A 648 17.37 2.69 19.36
C GLU A 648 16.44 1.91 20.32
N TYR A 649 16.27 0.61 20.08
CA TYR A 649 15.51 -0.28 20.97
C TYR A 649 16.16 -0.40 22.37
N GLN A 650 17.48 -0.60 22.43
CA GLN A 650 18.21 -0.66 23.71
C GLN A 650 18.21 0.68 24.46
N LEU A 651 18.22 1.80 23.71
CA LEU A 651 18.12 3.14 24.25
C LEU A 651 16.73 3.43 24.83
N GLU A 652 15.66 2.94 24.20
CA GLU A 652 14.29 3.01 24.72
C GLU A 652 14.16 2.25 26.04
N HIS A 653 14.75 1.06 26.13
CA HIS A 653 14.82 0.30 27.38
C HIS A 653 15.59 1.05 28.49
N ALA A 654 16.74 1.66 28.15
CA ALA A 654 17.50 2.46 29.11
C ALA A 654 16.66 3.64 29.63
N LEU A 655 15.91 4.31 28.74
CA LEU A 655 15.04 5.44 29.09
C LEU A 655 13.88 5.01 30.01
N HIS A 656 13.24 3.88 29.71
CA HIS A 656 12.24 3.29 30.61
C HIS A 656 12.83 2.92 31.98
N SER A 657 14.04 2.37 32.02
CA SER A 657 14.70 2.04 33.28
C SER A 657 15.09 3.27 34.10
N ALA A 658 15.45 4.38 33.44
CA ALA A 658 15.71 5.65 34.08
C ALA A 658 14.44 6.27 34.69
N GLN A 659 13.34 6.31 33.92
CA GLN A 659 12.05 6.85 34.37
C GLN A 659 11.39 5.99 35.45
N GLY A 660 11.52 4.66 35.37
CA GLY A 660 10.87 3.72 36.29
C GLY A 660 11.65 3.48 37.59
N TYR A 661 12.97 3.28 37.50
CA TYR A 661 13.81 2.89 38.64
C TYR A 661 14.75 3.99 39.11
N GLY A 662 14.69 5.19 38.53
CA GLY A 662 15.58 6.30 38.88
C GLY A 662 17.05 6.05 38.56
N GLN A 663 17.35 5.16 37.60
CA GLN A 663 18.71 4.87 37.18
C GLN A 663 19.25 5.95 36.23
N GLU A 664 20.55 6.21 36.29
CA GLU A 664 21.22 7.10 35.36
C GLU A 664 22.03 6.31 34.33
N HIS A 665 21.93 6.72 33.08
CA HIS A 665 22.68 6.12 31.96
C HIS A 665 23.34 7.24 31.16
N VAL A 666 24.34 6.91 30.36
CA VAL A 666 25.03 7.88 29.50
C VAL A 666 25.04 7.36 28.07
N MET A 667 24.69 8.22 27.13
CA MET A 667 24.89 7.98 25.70
C MET A 667 26.07 8.81 25.20
N LEU A 668 26.95 8.16 24.44
CA LEU A 668 28.00 8.80 23.66
C LEU A 668 27.70 8.67 22.17
N TYR A 669 27.85 9.75 21.43
CA TYR A 669 27.81 9.79 19.98
C TYR A 669 29.21 10.12 19.47
N LEU A 670 29.74 9.31 18.56
CA LEU A 670 31.13 9.39 18.10
C LEU A 670 31.14 9.52 16.58
N ASP A 671 31.93 10.45 16.07
CA ASP A 671 32.13 10.67 14.63
C ASP A 671 33.61 10.73 14.30
N LEU A 672 34.06 9.93 13.33
CA LEU A 672 35.48 9.86 12.97
C LEU A 672 35.91 11.07 12.14
N ASP A 673 36.83 11.85 12.68
CA ASP A 673 37.34 13.03 12.02
C ASP A 673 38.16 12.64 10.78
N ARG A 674 37.83 13.25 9.64
CA ARG A 674 38.57 13.10 8.37
C ARG A 674 38.53 11.69 7.77
N PHE A 675 37.57 10.85 8.14
CA PHE A 675 37.37 9.52 7.53
C PHE A 675 37.27 9.61 5.99
N LYS A 676 36.55 10.61 5.48
CA LYS A 676 36.40 10.86 4.05
C LYS A 676 37.74 10.98 3.30
N ILE A 677 38.78 11.53 3.92
CA ILE A 677 40.11 11.64 3.27
C ILE A 677 40.70 10.26 3.00
N VAL A 678 40.47 9.29 3.88
CA VAL A 678 40.95 7.91 3.71
C VAL A 678 40.23 7.25 2.52
N ASN A 679 38.90 7.39 2.45
CA ASN A 679 38.12 6.88 1.32
C ASN A 679 38.51 7.52 0.00
N ASP A 680 38.64 8.86 -0.04
CA ASP A 680 38.96 9.59 -1.26
C ASP A 680 40.40 9.29 -1.75
N THR A 681 41.33 8.93 -0.84
CA THR A 681 42.75 8.71 -1.17
C THR A 681 43.10 7.24 -1.43
N CYS A 682 42.44 6.30 -0.75
CA CYS A 682 42.78 4.87 -0.74
C CYS A 682 41.62 3.95 -1.16
N GLY A 683 40.47 4.52 -1.52
CA GLY A 683 39.26 3.77 -1.88
C GLY A 683 38.47 3.26 -0.68
N HIS A 684 37.26 2.78 -0.94
CA HIS A 684 36.33 2.32 0.09
C HIS A 684 36.82 1.08 0.85
N VAL A 685 37.60 0.20 0.21
CA VAL A 685 38.16 -1.00 0.86
C VAL A 685 39.06 -0.63 2.04
N ALA A 686 39.88 0.42 1.89
CA ALA A 686 40.72 0.94 2.97
C ALA A 686 39.89 1.58 4.09
N GLY A 687 38.80 2.27 3.74
CA GLY A 687 37.85 2.81 4.72
C GLY A 687 37.13 1.74 5.52
N ASP A 688 36.71 0.67 4.85
CA ASP A 688 36.04 -0.45 5.48
C ASP A 688 36.95 -1.18 6.47
N GLU A 689 38.20 -1.40 6.10
CA GLU A 689 39.19 -1.97 7.02
C GLU A 689 39.48 -1.05 8.21
N LEU A 690 39.58 0.25 7.96
CA LEU A 690 39.73 1.24 9.02
C LEU A 690 38.56 1.15 10.02
N LEU A 691 37.32 1.07 9.53
CA LEU A 691 36.13 0.95 10.37
C LEU A 691 36.14 -0.34 11.18
N ARG A 692 36.59 -1.48 10.62
CA ARG A 692 36.73 -2.74 11.37
C ARG A 692 37.73 -2.61 12.51
N GLN A 693 38.91 -2.03 12.26
CA GLN A 693 39.95 -1.88 13.28
C GLN A 693 39.54 -0.89 14.38
N ILE A 694 38.94 0.23 14.02
CA ILE A 694 38.38 1.19 14.99
C ILE A 694 37.28 0.53 15.83
N SER A 695 36.40 -0.26 15.22
CA SER A 695 35.33 -0.97 15.94
C SER A 695 35.90 -1.92 17.01
N GLN A 696 36.96 -2.66 16.68
CA GLN A 696 37.64 -3.53 17.65
C GLN A 696 38.32 -2.74 18.77
N LEU A 697 38.96 -1.61 18.44
CA LEU A 697 39.59 -0.72 19.41
C LEU A 697 38.56 -0.16 20.40
N LEU A 698 37.45 0.38 19.90
CA LEU A 698 36.36 0.89 20.73
C LEU A 698 35.75 -0.21 21.61
N LYS A 699 35.51 -1.40 21.03
CA LYS A 699 34.96 -2.56 21.76
C LYS A 699 35.86 -3.06 22.88
N SER A 700 37.18 -2.97 22.71
CA SER A 700 38.16 -3.33 23.76
C SER A 700 38.21 -2.34 24.92
N SER A 701 37.74 -1.11 24.69
CA SER A 701 37.82 0.01 25.63
C SER A 701 36.56 0.19 26.49
N ILE A 702 35.52 -0.62 26.26
CA ILE A 702 34.23 -0.57 26.97
C ILE A 702 33.93 -1.88 27.70
N ARG A 703 32.96 -1.88 28.63
CA ARG A 703 32.61 -3.08 29.40
C ARG A 703 31.67 -3.98 28.59
N LYS A 704 31.63 -5.27 28.95
CA LYS A 704 30.69 -6.24 28.35
C LYS A 704 29.20 -5.89 28.56
N THR A 705 28.89 -5.06 29.55
CA THR A 705 27.52 -4.59 29.85
C THR A 705 27.11 -3.40 29.00
N ASP A 706 28.07 -2.70 28.40
CA ASP A 706 27.84 -1.49 27.61
C ASP A 706 27.59 -1.89 26.15
N ILE A 707 26.77 -1.11 25.46
CA ILE A 707 26.41 -1.38 24.06
C ILE A 707 27.20 -0.45 23.17
N LEU A 708 27.89 -1.01 22.17
CA LEU A 708 28.54 -0.29 21.08
C LEU A 708 27.82 -0.60 19.77
N ALA A 709 27.41 0.45 19.09
CA ALA A 709 26.69 0.39 17.84
C ALA A 709 27.38 1.23 16.77
N ARG A 710 27.16 0.85 15.50
CA ARG A 710 27.45 1.68 14.35
C ARG A 710 26.13 2.20 13.80
N LEU A 711 25.98 3.52 13.76
CA LEU A 711 24.72 4.17 13.35
C LEU A 711 24.63 4.32 11.82
N GLY A 712 25.78 4.46 11.15
CA GLY A 712 25.90 4.55 9.70
C GLY A 712 27.23 5.22 9.33
N GLY A 713 27.78 4.93 8.14
CA GLY A 713 29.01 5.58 7.66
C GLY A 713 30.17 5.51 8.66
N ASP A 714 30.64 6.67 9.12
CA ASP A 714 31.70 6.90 10.09
C ASP A 714 31.20 7.24 11.52
N GLU A 715 29.91 6.99 11.79
CA GLU A 715 29.23 7.31 13.04
C GLU A 715 29.03 6.08 13.93
N PHE A 716 29.42 6.22 15.20
CA PHE A 716 29.30 5.20 16.23
C PHE A 716 28.54 5.75 17.44
N ALA A 717 27.90 4.86 18.19
CA ALA A 717 27.25 5.21 19.45
C ALA A 717 27.58 4.21 20.54
N VAL A 718 27.76 4.72 21.77
CA VAL A 718 27.99 3.90 22.96
C VAL A 718 26.91 4.22 23.98
N LEU A 719 26.26 3.19 24.51
CA LEU A 719 25.31 3.31 25.61
C LEU A 719 25.91 2.67 26.87
N LEU A 720 26.16 3.49 27.87
CA LEU A 720 26.73 3.11 29.15
C LEU A 720 25.59 2.92 30.16
N TYR A 721 25.35 1.68 30.58
CA TYR A 721 24.30 1.38 31.55
C TYR A 721 24.75 1.69 32.99
N LYS A 722 23.84 2.24 33.80
CA LYS A 722 24.08 2.53 35.23
C LYS A 722 25.36 3.34 35.45
N CYS A 723 25.51 4.41 34.68
CA CYS A 723 26.69 5.24 34.64
C CYS A 723 26.32 6.69 34.95
N SER A 724 27.01 7.30 35.92
CA SER A 724 26.90 8.74 36.19
C SER A 724 27.60 9.54 35.08
N PRO A 725 27.17 10.78 34.79
CA PRO A 725 27.78 11.62 33.74
C PRO A 725 29.29 11.83 33.90
N ASP A 726 29.81 11.98 35.13
CA ASP A 726 31.25 12.17 35.38
C ASP A 726 32.06 10.93 34.97
N ARG A 727 31.59 9.74 35.34
CA ARG A 727 32.14 8.45 34.88
C ARG A 727 32.01 8.27 33.38
N GLY A 728 30.90 8.72 32.79
CA GLY A 728 30.71 8.71 31.35
C GLY A 728 31.76 9.56 30.61
N LEU A 729 32.13 10.70 31.20
CA LEU A 729 33.17 11.58 30.66
C LEU A 729 34.55 10.91 30.70
N GLU A 730 34.91 10.25 31.80
CA GLU A 730 36.17 9.48 31.91
C GLU A 730 36.27 8.40 30.82
N VAL A 731 35.17 7.68 30.56
CA VAL A 731 35.11 6.66 29.50
C VAL A 731 35.22 7.30 28.12
N ALA A 732 34.53 8.42 27.87
CA ALA A 732 34.61 9.13 26.61
C ALA A 732 36.03 9.66 26.32
N GLU A 733 36.73 10.20 27.32
CA GLU A 733 38.12 10.63 27.21
C GLU A 733 39.07 9.44 26.93
N THR A 734 38.80 8.29 27.54
CA THR A 734 39.56 7.06 27.27
C THR A 734 39.40 6.62 25.81
N LEU A 735 38.17 6.64 25.28
CA LEU A 735 37.89 6.32 23.87
C LEU A 735 38.56 7.32 22.93
N LEU A 736 38.52 8.62 23.26
CA LEU A 736 39.19 9.67 22.51
C LEU A 736 40.71 9.41 22.42
N GLN A 737 41.37 9.13 23.55
CA GLN A 737 42.81 8.85 23.58
C GLN A 737 43.17 7.58 22.81
N ALA A 738 42.35 6.53 22.90
CA ALA A 738 42.56 5.30 22.15
C ALA A 738 42.57 5.56 20.63
N VAL A 739 41.56 6.29 20.12
CA VAL A 739 41.48 6.63 18.69
C VAL A 739 42.60 7.59 18.28
N GLN A 740 42.94 8.58 19.11
CA GLN A 740 44.02 9.52 18.81
C GLN A 740 45.40 8.85 18.75
N GLY A 741 45.64 7.83 19.57
CA GLY A 741 46.85 7.00 19.56
C GLY A 741 46.91 6.02 18.39
N PHE A 742 45.78 5.74 17.74
CA PHE A 742 45.69 4.81 16.63
C PHE A 742 46.35 5.36 15.36
N ARG A 743 47.14 4.52 14.69
CA ARG A 743 47.79 4.83 13.41
C ARG A 743 47.34 3.80 12.41
N PHE A 744 46.58 4.24 11.42
CA PHE A 744 46.11 3.37 10.35
C PHE A 744 47.15 3.33 9.24
N ALA A 745 47.73 2.16 9.01
CA ALA A 745 48.66 1.93 7.91
C ALA A 745 47.92 1.16 6.81
N TRP A 746 47.94 1.70 5.60
CA TRP A 746 47.39 1.05 4.41
C TRP A 746 48.38 1.25 3.26
N GLU A 747 48.90 0.13 2.74
CA GLU A 747 50.03 0.12 1.80
C GLU A 747 51.23 0.91 2.37
N ASP A 748 51.73 1.92 1.65
CA ASP A 748 52.86 2.77 2.04
C ASP A 748 52.44 4.08 2.74
N LYS A 749 51.15 4.24 3.08
CA LYS A 749 50.61 5.48 3.68
C LYS A 749 50.15 5.24 5.12
N THR A 750 50.44 6.21 5.99
CA THR A 750 49.99 6.21 7.39
C THR A 750 49.06 7.38 7.67
N PHE A 751 47.88 7.09 8.22
CA PHE A 751 46.87 8.08 8.57
C PHE A 751 46.71 8.19 10.09
N SER A 752 46.61 9.44 10.57
CA SER A 752 46.20 9.75 11.95
C SER A 752 44.76 10.22 11.95
N ILE A 753 43.91 9.56 12.71
CA ILE A 753 42.46 9.81 12.75
C ILE A 753 42.09 10.34 14.14
N GLY A 754 41.18 11.29 14.18
CA GLY A 754 40.60 11.81 15.42
C GLY A 754 39.16 11.34 15.56
N VAL A 755 38.56 11.56 16.73
CA VAL A 755 37.13 11.33 16.93
C VAL A 755 36.52 12.51 17.68
N SER A 756 35.38 12.99 17.19
CA SER A 756 34.56 13.97 17.88
C SER A 756 33.46 13.25 18.65
N ILE A 757 33.34 13.50 19.96
CA ILE A 757 32.42 12.76 20.85
C ILE A 757 31.42 13.72 21.50
N GLY A 758 30.13 13.46 21.34
CA GLY A 758 29.04 14.11 22.08
C GLY A 758 28.56 13.22 23.23
N LEU A 759 28.45 13.77 24.45
CA LEU A 759 28.00 13.04 25.65
C LEU A 759 26.66 13.58 26.14
N VAL A 760 25.68 12.69 26.37
CA VAL A 760 24.36 13.02 26.90
C VAL A 760 24.02 12.13 28.10
N ALA A 761 23.61 12.74 29.19
CA ALA A 761 23.05 12.02 30.34
C ALA A 761 21.57 11.67 30.11
N ILE A 762 21.21 10.43 30.44
CA ILE A 762 19.84 9.92 30.42
C ILE A 762 19.40 9.80 31.87
N ASN A 763 18.40 10.60 32.22
CA ASN A 763 17.86 10.74 33.57
C ASN A 763 16.32 10.65 33.54
N PRO A 764 15.64 10.62 34.71
CA PRO A 764 14.18 10.54 34.76
C PRO A 764 13.44 11.69 34.07
N GLN A 765 14.09 12.84 33.87
CA GLN A 765 13.54 14.02 33.20
C GLN A 765 13.68 13.97 31.67
N THR A 766 14.35 12.96 31.15
CA THR A 766 14.56 12.78 29.71
C THR A 766 13.25 12.35 29.04
N ALA A 767 12.79 13.13 28.05
CA ALA A 767 11.44 12.99 27.51
C ALA A 767 11.30 11.84 26.51
N SER A 768 12.23 11.68 25.56
CA SER A 768 12.14 10.69 24.49
C SER A 768 13.49 10.26 23.92
N VAL A 769 13.52 9.08 23.28
CA VAL A 769 14.69 8.58 22.53
C VAL A 769 15.16 9.58 21.47
N THR A 770 14.23 10.16 20.70
CA THR A 770 14.51 11.19 19.69
C THR A 770 15.17 12.43 20.28
N SER A 771 14.79 12.84 21.50
CA SER A 771 15.42 13.97 22.17
C SER A 771 16.87 13.69 22.56
N VAL A 772 17.18 12.47 22.99
CA VAL A 772 18.54 12.04 23.38
C VAL A 772 19.45 11.98 22.16
N LEU A 773 19.00 11.33 21.08
CA LEU A 773 19.77 11.26 19.82
C LEU A 773 20.06 12.67 19.28
N SER A 774 19.06 13.55 19.23
CA SER A 774 19.24 14.93 18.78
C SER A 774 20.18 15.73 19.69
N ALA A 775 20.10 15.54 21.00
CA ALA A 775 21.02 16.19 21.94
C ALA A 775 22.47 15.70 21.75
N ALA A 776 22.65 14.42 21.47
CA ALA A 776 23.97 13.80 21.31
C ALA A 776 24.64 14.25 20.01
N ASP A 777 23.87 14.33 18.92
CA ASP A 777 24.32 14.88 17.64
C ASP A 777 24.73 16.36 17.77
N VAL A 778 23.91 17.19 18.42
CA VAL A 778 24.25 18.60 18.69
C VAL A 778 25.55 18.73 19.50
N ALA A 779 25.75 17.89 20.51
CA ALA A 779 26.97 17.88 21.30
C ALA A 779 28.19 17.45 20.46
N CYS A 780 28.05 16.42 19.61
CA CYS A 780 29.11 15.98 18.70
C CYS A 780 29.47 17.08 17.69
N TYR A 781 28.46 17.73 17.10
CA TYR A 781 28.66 18.85 16.19
C TYR A 781 29.41 20.01 16.86
N ALA A 782 29.06 20.34 18.10
CA ALA A 782 29.77 21.34 18.88
C ALA A 782 31.23 20.93 19.16
N ALA A 783 31.51 19.64 19.37
CA ALA A 783 32.87 19.12 19.48
C ALA A 783 33.67 19.34 18.17
N LYS A 784 33.04 19.08 17.00
CA LYS A 784 33.65 19.33 15.69
C LYS A 784 34.02 20.81 15.52
N ASN A 785 33.09 21.72 15.79
CA ASN A 785 33.29 23.16 15.59
C ASN A 785 34.33 23.78 16.53
N LYS A 786 34.46 23.27 17.76
CA LYS A 786 35.46 23.79 18.71
C LYS A 786 36.90 23.35 18.37
N GLY A 787 37.10 22.55 17.33
CA GLY A 787 38.42 22.16 16.82
C GLY A 787 38.64 20.65 16.66
N ARG A 788 37.56 19.85 16.62
CA ARG A 788 37.57 18.38 16.48
C ARG A 788 38.36 17.66 17.58
N ASN A 789 38.44 16.33 17.52
CA ASN A 789 39.20 15.47 18.43
C ASN A 789 39.01 15.82 19.92
N ARG A 790 37.76 15.83 20.38
CA ARG A 790 37.40 16.18 21.77
C ARG A 790 36.04 15.61 22.17
N VAL A 791 35.81 15.57 23.48
CA VAL A 791 34.50 15.28 24.06
C VAL A 791 33.77 16.60 24.36
N GLN A 792 32.47 16.66 24.07
CA GLN A 792 31.59 17.75 24.44
C GLN A 792 30.38 17.19 25.19
N VAL A 793 30.18 17.66 26.42
CA VAL A 793 29.01 17.31 27.24
C VAL A 793 27.83 18.19 26.83
N TYR A 794 26.67 17.57 26.66
CA TYR A 794 25.42 18.26 26.43
C TYR A 794 24.90 18.89 27.73
N GLN A 795 24.69 20.20 27.71
CA GLN A 795 24.03 20.94 28.79
C GLN A 795 22.70 21.50 28.28
N ALA A 796 21.64 21.43 29.09
CA ALA A 796 20.30 21.88 28.68
C ALA A 796 20.25 23.37 28.25
N GLY A 797 21.17 24.21 28.75
CA GLY A 797 21.33 25.61 28.32
C GLY A 797 22.14 25.80 27.03
N ASP A 798 23.00 24.84 26.67
CA ASP A 798 23.74 24.85 25.39
C ASP A 798 22.83 24.45 24.21
N GLY A 799 21.77 23.67 24.49
CA GLY A 799 20.81 23.20 23.50
C GLY A 799 20.02 24.32 22.82
N GLU A 800 19.67 25.39 23.52
CA GLU A 800 18.97 26.56 22.92
C GLU A 800 19.92 27.44 22.10
N LEU A 801 21.15 27.65 22.57
CA LEU A 801 22.16 28.48 21.90
C LEU A 801 22.80 27.81 20.67
N LEU A 802 22.90 26.47 20.63
CA LEU A 802 23.43 25.71 19.49
C LEU A 802 22.36 25.29 18.48
N LYS A 803 21.11 24.95 18.90
CA LYS A 803 19.99 24.76 17.95
C LYS A 803 19.66 26.05 17.20
N GLN A 804 19.77 27.21 17.85
CA GLN A 804 19.59 28.51 17.19
C GLN A 804 20.77 28.96 16.31
N ARG A 805 21.94 28.30 16.35
CA ARG A 805 23.12 28.76 15.59
C ARG A 805 23.59 27.82 14.49
N GLY A 806 23.40 26.50 14.59
CA GLY A 806 23.81 25.57 13.51
C GLY A 806 22.69 25.30 12.50
N GLU A 807 21.51 24.95 13.01
CA GLU A 807 20.35 24.60 12.16
C GLU A 807 19.60 25.85 11.67
N THR A 808 19.45 26.88 12.52
CA THR A 808 18.98 28.20 12.05
C THR A 808 19.97 28.83 11.08
N GLN A 809 21.28 28.55 11.19
CA GLN A 809 22.24 29.03 10.20
C GLN A 809 22.05 28.34 8.85
N TRP A 810 21.66 27.06 8.78
CA TRP A 810 21.24 26.45 7.51
C TRP A 810 19.96 27.06 6.96
N VAL A 811 18.95 27.31 7.79
CA VAL A 811 17.73 28.01 7.36
C VAL A 811 18.06 29.40 6.81
N VAL A 812 18.90 30.16 7.52
CA VAL A 812 19.39 31.47 7.09
C VAL A 812 20.25 31.35 5.82
N GLN A 813 21.14 30.36 5.73
CA GLN A 813 22.01 30.16 4.56
C GLN A 813 21.23 29.71 3.33
N ILE A 814 20.24 28.83 3.48
CA ILE A 814 19.34 28.36 2.41
C ILE A 814 18.47 29.51 1.94
N ASN A 815 17.83 30.26 2.86
CA ASN A 815 17.03 31.44 2.49
C ASN A 815 17.91 32.50 1.82
N GLN A 816 19.10 32.80 2.37
CA GLN A 816 20.07 33.69 1.71
C GLN A 816 20.56 33.14 0.38
N ALA A 817 20.65 31.82 0.20
CA ALA A 817 21.04 31.21 -1.07
C ALA A 817 19.93 31.28 -2.11
N LEU A 818 18.66 31.12 -1.70
CA LEU A 818 17.49 31.35 -2.55
C LEU A 818 17.39 32.83 -2.95
N GLU A 819 17.58 33.76 -2.02
CA GLU A 819 17.53 35.21 -2.27
C GLU A 819 18.70 35.71 -3.13
N LYS A 820 19.92 35.26 -2.84
CA LYS A 820 21.15 35.66 -3.56
C LYS A 820 21.45 34.79 -4.80
N ASN A 821 20.55 33.89 -5.21
CA ASN A 821 20.75 32.93 -6.31
C ASN A 821 22.10 32.17 -6.26
N ARG A 822 22.43 31.59 -5.10
CA ARG A 822 23.68 30.84 -4.88
C ARG A 822 23.55 29.32 -5.10
N PHE A 823 22.35 28.85 -5.42
CA PHE A 823 22.17 27.51 -5.92
C PHE A 823 22.61 27.44 -7.38
N CYS A 824 23.16 26.30 -7.78
CA CYS A 824 23.52 26.03 -9.16
C CYS A 824 23.11 24.61 -9.56
N LEU A 825 22.82 24.43 -10.84
CA LEU A 825 22.41 23.16 -11.41
C LEU A 825 23.62 22.49 -12.08
N TYR A 826 23.77 21.20 -11.84
CA TYR A 826 24.70 20.32 -12.52
C TYR A 826 23.88 19.30 -13.32
N SER A 827 24.47 18.73 -14.36
CA SER A 827 23.88 17.62 -15.10
C SER A 827 24.80 16.42 -15.13
N GLN A 828 24.21 15.23 -15.10
CA GLN A 828 24.90 13.97 -15.31
C GLN A 828 24.24 13.19 -16.44
N PRO A 829 24.98 12.64 -17.41
CA PRO A 829 24.40 11.94 -18.55
C PRO A 829 23.83 10.56 -18.16
N ILE A 830 22.70 10.22 -18.76
CA ILE A 830 22.07 8.90 -18.75
C ILE A 830 22.14 8.36 -20.18
N VAL A 831 22.80 7.22 -20.38
CA VAL A 831 23.11 6.70 -21.71
C VAL A 831 22.32 5.42 -21.98
N ASN A 832 21.69 5.32 -23.15
CA ASN A 832 21.02 4.10 -23.58
C ASN A 832 22.03 3.02 -23.97
N LEU A 833 21.85 1.79 -23.47
CA LEU A 833 22.81 0.69 -23.69
C LEU A 833 22.57 -0.09 -25.00
N HIS A 834 21.41 0.06 -25.64
CA HIS A 834 20.97 -0.78 -26.77
C HIS A 834 20.80 -0.03 -28.11
N HIS A 835 20.61 1.29 -28.12
CA HIS A 835 20.49 2.09 -29.34
C HIS A 835 21.77 2.89 -29.63
N HIS A 836 22.54 2.45 -30.61
CA HIS A 836 23.78 3.11 -31.07
C HIS A 836 23.57 4.30 -32.03
N GLN A 837 22.32 4.69 -32.35
CA GLN A 837 22.04 5.67 -33.42
C GLN A 837 21.00 6.76 -33.08
N THR A 838 20.54 6.85 -31.83
CA THR A 838 19.61 7.92 -31.43
C THR A 838 20.36 9.05 -30.75
N SER A 839 20.32 10.25 -31.35
CA SER A 839 20.77 11.52 -30.76
C SER A 839 19.90 11.99 -29.59
N GLU A 840 19.44 11.07 -28.75
CA GLU A 840 18.64 11.37 -27.55
C GLU A 840 19.57 11.74 -26.39
N ILE A 841 19.52 13.00 -25.95
CA ILE A 841 20.28 13.45 -24.77
C ILE A 841 19.39 13.27 -23.55
N HIS A 842 19.66 12.27 -22.72
CA HIS A 842 19.03 12.11 -21.41
C HIS A 842 20.04 12.48 -20.32
N CYS A 843 19.67 13.38 -19.42
CA CYS A 843 20.52 13.73 -18.27
C CYS A 843 19.70 13.98 -17.00
N GLU A 844 20.31 13.72 -15.85
CA GLU A 844 19.78 14.04 -14.53
C GLU A 844 20.28 15.39 -14.06
N ILE A 845 19.38 16.23 -13.55
CA ILE A 845 19.66 17.54 -13.00
C ILE A 845 19.90 17.44 -11.49
N LEU A 846 21.10 17.85 -11.07
CA LEU A 846 21.60 17.73 -9.71
C LEU A 846 21.81 19.12 -9.09
N LEU A 847 21.23 19.34 -7.92
CA LEU A 847 21.39 20.59 -7.18
C LEU A 847 22.77 20.68 -6.51
N ARG A 848 23.37 21.87 -6.49
CA ARG A 848 24.56 22.19 -5.69
C ARG A 848 24.41 23.56 -5.04
N LEU A 849 25.05 23.75 -3.89
CA LEU A 849 25.08 25.02 -3.19
C LEU A 849 26.49 25.61 -3.22
N GLN A 850 26.62 26.86 -3.67
CA GLN A 850 27.89 27.58 -3.70
C GLN A 850 28.03 28.52 -2.48
N PRO A 851 28.96 28.25 -1.55
CA PRO A 851 29.21 29.14 -0.41
C PRO A 851 29.96 30.43 -0.81
N GLU A 852 29.93 31.45 0.05
CA GLU A 852 30.63 32.74 -0.17
C GLU A 852 32.15 32.61 -0.21
N THR A 853 32.71 31.63 0.50
CA THR A 853 34.12 31.21 0.42
C THR A 853 34.19 29.70 0.64
N GLY A 854 34.57 28.91 -0.37
CA GLY A 854 34.78 27.47 -0.20
C GLY A 854 34.41 26.58 -1.39
N GLN A 855 34.55 25.26 -1.19
CA GLN A 855 34.15 24.22 -2.12
C GLN A 855 32.63 24.08 -2.20
N LEU A 856 32.15 23.63 -3.37
CA LEU A 856 30.73 23.29 -3.60
C LEU A 856 30.22 22.31 -2.55
N ILE A 857 29.03 22.61 -2.03
CA ILE A 857 28.36 21.81 -1.01
C ILE A 857 27.37 20.87 -1.69
N SER A 858 27.48 19.58 -1.37
CA SER A 858 26.61 18.51 -1.88
C SER A 858 25.22 18.56 -1.22
N PRO A 859 24.13 18.18 -1.93
CA PRO A 859 22.78 18.07 -1.38
C PRO A 859 22.69 17.33 -0.05
N MET A 860 23.44 16.23 0.11
CA MET A 860 23.42 15.42 1.33
C MET A 860 23.76 16.21 2.60
N ALA A 861 24.48 17.33 2.48
CA ALA A 861 24.84 18.16 3.63
C ALA A 861 23.72 19.11 4.10
N PHE A 862 22.75 19.47 3.25
CA PHE A 862 21.74 20.49 3.57
C PHE A 862 20.28 20.06 3.32
N ILE A 863 20.02 19.05 2.48
CA ILE A 863 18.67 18.53 2.21
C ILE A 863 17.98 18.02 3.50
N PRO A 864 18.65 17.27 4.41
CA PRO A 864 18.00 16.83 5.66
C PRO A 864 17.52 18.01 6.52
N ALA A 865 18.29 19.11 6.55
CA ALA A 865 17.87 20.33 7.23
C ALA A 865 16.72 21.01 6.49
N ALA A 866 16.78 21.10 5.16
CA ALA A 866 15.72 21.68 4.35
C ALA A 866 14.38 20.93 4.48
N GLU A 867 14.40 19.60 4.55
CA GLU A 867 13.20 18.78 4.79
C GLU A 867 12.62 19.04 6.18
N ARG A 868 13.47 19.02 7.22
CA ARG A 868 13.05 19.23 8.61
C ARG A 868 12.41 20.61 8.85
N TYR A 869 12.85 21.64 8.13
CA TYR A 869 12.32 23.00 8.23
C TYR A 869 11.32 23.37 7.11
N ASN A 870 10.81 22.40 6.35
CA ASN A 870 9.85 22.60 5.26
C ASN A 870 10.32 23.59 4.16
N LEU A 871 11.62 23.65 3.90
CA LEU A 871 12.20 24.49 2.83
C LEU A 871 12.30 23.77 1.48
N MET A 872 12.06 22.44 1.43
CA MET A 872 12.20 21.67 0.18
C MET A 872 11.26 22.14 -0.93
N GLN A 873 10.03 22.55 -0.61
CA GLN A 873 9.09 23.08 -1.60
C GLN A 873 9.64 24.33 -2.30
N ALA A 874 10.32 25.22 -1.56
CA ALA A 874 10.93 26.41 -2.12
C ALA A 874 12.14 26.05 -3.01
N ILE A 875 12.93 25.07 -2.60
CA ILE A 875 14.07 24.57 -3.37
C ILE A 875 13.61 23.90 -4.67
N ASP A 876 12.63 22.99 -4.62
CA ASP A 876 12.11 22.29 -5.80
C ASP A 876 11.53 23.29 -6.82
N ARG A 877 10.77 24.29 -6.36
CA ARG A 877 10.27 25.38 -7.21
C ARG A 877 11.39 26.22 -7.82
N TRP A 878 12.46 26.47 -7.07
CA TRP A 878 13.63 27.19 -7.56
C TRP A 878 14.37 26.37 -8.63
N VAL A 879 14.55 25.05 -8.42
CA VAL A 879 15.17 24.13 -9.38
C VAL A 879 14.40 24.11 -10.70
N VAL A 880 13.08 23.88 -10.64
CA VAL A 880 12.22 23.87 -11.83
C VAL A 880 12.29 25.20 -12.58
N ARG A 881 12.13 26.33 -11.87
CA ARG A 881 12.15 27.66 -12.49
C ARG A 881 13.49 27.95 -13.15
N THR A 882 14.59 27.63 -12.48
CA THR A 882 15.95 27.89 -12.98
C THR A 882 16.24 27.01 -14.19
N LEU A 883 15.87 25.73 -14.15
CA LEU A 883 16.00 24.84 -15.29
C LEU A 883 15.16 25.33 -16.48
N PHE A 884 13.87 25.64 -16.26
CA PHE A 884 12.97 26.08 -17.33
C PHE A 884 13.42 27.42 -17.91
N SER A 885 13.90 28.35 -17.07
CA SER A 885 14.50 29.60 -17.52
C SER A 885 15.75 29.37 -18.37
N ASN A 886 16.59 28.39 -18.01
CA ASN A 886 17.77 28.06 -18.79
C ASN A 886 17.40 27.35 -20.11
N LEU A 887 16.32 26.56 -20.14
CA LEU A 887 15.85 25.85 -21.33
C LEU A 887 15.01 26.73 -22.27
N SER A 888 14.34 27.77 -21.76
CA SER A 888 13.42 28.61 -22.52
C SER A 888 14.04 29.22 -23.79
N PRO A 889 15.31 29.69 -23.83
CA PRO A 889 15.93 30.20 -25.06
C PRO A 889 16.02 29.15 -26.19
N VAL A 890 16.15 27.86 -25.83
CA VAL A 890 16.27 26.74 -26.79
C VAL A 890 14.93 26.43 -27.44
N PHE A 891 13.83 26.54 -26.69
CA PHE A 891 12.48 26.18 -27.16
C PHE A 891 11.63 27.39 -27.60
N GLY A 892 11.93 28.59 -27.10
CA GLY A 892 11.16 29.82 -27.31
C GLY A 892 11.44 30.57 -28.62
N SER A 893 12.45 30.18 -29.40
CA SER A 893 12.85 30.87 -30.64
C SER A 893 12.02 30.51 -31.89
N ASN A 894 10.93 29.74 -31.76
CA ASN A 894 10.07 29.33 -32.87
C ASN A 894 8.69 30.00 -32.93
N SER A 895 8.51 31.22 -32.38
CA SER A 895 7.24 31.93 -32.48
C SER A 895 7.37 33.42 -32.77
N SER A 896 7.67 33.77 -34.04
CA SER A 896 7.01 34.90 -34.74
C SER A 896 7.54 35.08 -36.18
N VAL A 897 6.74 34.72 -37.18
CA VAL A 897 6.76 35.42 -38.49
C VAL A 897 5.41 36.10 -38.65
N ARG A 898 5.33 37.32 -38.13
CA ARG A 898 4.59 38.42 -38.74
C ARG A 898 5.62 39.51 -38.96
N ASP A 899 6.16 39.60 -40.16
CA ASP A 899 6.29 40.88 -40.84
C ASP A 899 6.60 40.66 -42.32
N ARG A 900 5.80 41.34 -43.13
CA ARG A 900 5.95 41.45 -44.58
C ARG A 900 7.07 42.45 -44.88
N ASP A 901 7.72 42.22 -46.01
CA ASP A 901 8.48 43.18 -46.81
C ASP A 901 9.84 43.63 -46.26
N LEU A 902 10.91 42.96 -46.69
CA LEU A 902 12.13 43.61 -47.20
C LEU A 902 13.01 42.60 -47.94
N ILE A 903 12.83 42.52 -49.25
CA ILE A 903 13.77 41.95 -50.21
C ILE A 903 14.84 42.99 -50.50
N ALA A 904 16.13 42.59 -50.41
CA ALA A 904 17.20 42.84 -51.38
C ALA A 904 18.57 43.01 -50.70
N THR A 905 19.46 42.02 -50.80
CA THR A 905 20.72 42.07 -51.58
C THR A 905 21.72 40.96 -51.20
N LEU A 906 22.03 40.09 -52.18
CA LEU A 906 23.30 39.34 -52.42
C LEU A 906 23.67 38.14 -51.50
N PRO A 907 24.47 37.17 -51.97
CA PRO A 907 24.10 36.15 -52.96
C PRO A 907 24.37 34.70 -52.50
N ALA A 908 23.73 33.79 -53.23
CA ALA A 908 23.75 32.34 -53.09
C ALA A 908 25.13 31.68 -53.20
N VAL A 909 25.36 30.64 -52.38
CA VAL A 909 25.98 29.39 -52.84
C VAL A 909 25.26 28.19 -52.21
N THR A 910 24.70 27.37 -53.10
CA THR A 910 24.26 25.97 -52.99
C THR A 910 23.06 25.59 -52.11
N SER A 911 21.94 25.50 -52.82
CA SER A 911 20.69 24.79 -52.59
C SER A 911 20.80 23.30 -52.26
N LEU A 912 19.91 22.83 -51.39
CA LEU A 912 19.02 21.69 -51.66
C LEU A 912 17.70 21.88 -50.86
N PRO A 913 16.53 21.95 -51.53
CA PRO A 913 15.23 22.00 -50.88
C PRO A 913 14.56 20.61 -50.92
N ILE A 914 13.95 20.16 -49.82
CA ILE A 914 12.67 19.43 -49.86
C ILE A 914 11.89 19.81 -48.59
N SER A 915 10.77 20.48 -48.83
CA SER A 915 9.65 20.73 -47.93
C SER A 915 8.84 19.45 -47.65
N GLN A 916 8.14 19.43 -46.50
CA GLN A 916 7.03 18.55 -46.09
C GLN A 916 7.37 17.30 -45.24
N SER A 917 7.55 17.53 -43.93
CA SER A 917 6.97 16.73 -42.81
C SER A 917 7.56 17.24 -41.49
N LEU A 918 6.94 18.28 -40.91
CA LEU A 918 7.38 18.81 -39.61
C LEU A 918 6.86 17.91 -38.48
N GLY A 919 7.54 16.78 -38.26
CA GLY A 919 7.52 16.01 -37.02
C GLY A 919 8.88 16.16 -36.35
N VAL A 920 9.12 17.30 -35.70
CA VAL A 920 10.36 17.51 -34.95
C VAL A 920 10.28 16.66 -33.67
N ASN A 921 10.94 15.50 -33.68
CA ASN A 921 11.11 14.66 -32.49
C ASN A 921 11.95 15.41 -31.45
N TYR A 922 11.32 15.82 -30.35
CA TYR A 922 12.01 16.38 -29.19
C TYR A 922 12.98 15.31 -28.63
N THR A 923 14.28 15.53 -28.85
CA THR A 923 15.36 14.53 -28.65
C THR A 923 16.10 14.71 -27.32
N HIS A 924 15.52 15.44 -26.35
CA HIS A 924 16.19 15.73 -25.08
C HIS A 924 15.26 15.42 -23.90
N LEU A 925 15.76 14.74 -22.88
CA LEU A 925 15.06 14.39 -21.64
C LEU A 925 15.86 14.85 -20.43
N TYR A 926 15.23 15.63 -19.56
CA TYR A 926 15.82 16.18 -18.34
C TYR A 926 15.12 15.60 -17.12
N SER A 927 15.84 14.78 -16.38
CA SER A 927 15.40 14.15 -15.13
C SER A 927 15.58 15.09 -13.94
N ILE A 928 14.54 15.28 -13.12
CA ILE A 928 14.53 16.19 -11.97
C ILE A 928 13.98 15.47 -10.73
N ASN A 929 14.74 15.47 -9.65
CA ASN A 929 14.31 14.94 -8.36
C ASN A 929 13.21 15.81 -7.72
N LEU A 930 12.15 15.18 -7.23
CA LEU A 930 11.09 15.81 -6.45
C LEU A 930 11.06 15.29 -5.02
N SER A 931 10.96 16.20 -4.05
CA SER A 931 10.83 15.83 -2.64
C SER A 931 9.42 15.34 -2.29
N GLY A 932 9.32 14.54 -1.22
CA GLY A 932 8.03 14.11 -0.68
C GLY A 932 7.14 15.26 -0.20
N ALA A 933 7.73 16.40 0.19
CA ALA A 933 6.98 17.59 0.59
C ALA A 933 6.25 18.25 -0.60
N SER A 934 6.86 18.23 -1.78
CA SER A 934 6.27 18.79 -3.01
C SER A 934 5.19 17.86 -3.60
N ILE A 935 5.39 16.54 -3.55
CA ILE A 935 4.37 15.55 -3.97
C ILE A 935 3.11 15.64 -3.09
N ASN A 936 3.28 15.98 -1.81
CA ASN A 936 2.15 16.13 -0.90
C ASN A 936 1.47 17.51 -1.00
N GLU A 937 1.98 18.46 -1.80
CA GLU A 937 1.40 19.78 -1.98
C GLU A 937 0.45 19.82 -3.20
N ASP A 938 -0.85 20.05 -2.97
CA ASP A 938 -1.84 20.04 -4.06
C ASP A 938 -1.65 21.20 -5.06
N ARG A 939 -1.08 22.33 -4.61
CA ARG A 939 -0.80 23.52 -5.44
C ARG A 939 0.49 23.42 -6.28
N PHE A 940 1.30 22.38 -6.08
CA PHE A 940 2.55 22.23 -6.83
C PHE A 940 2.30 21.98 -8.31
N ILE A 941 1.19 21.31 -8.64
CA ILE A 941 0.81 21.09 -10.04
C ILE A 941 0.41 22.40 -10.73
N ASP A 942 -0.35 23.27 -10.05
CA ASP A 942 -0.74 24.59 -10.58
C ASP A 942 0.49 25.44 -10.89
N PHE A 943 1.48 25.42 -9.98
CA PHE A 943 2.78 26.04 -10.21
C PHE A 943 3.47 25.50 -11.47
N LEU A 944 3.48 24.19 -11.68
CA LEU A 944 4.08 23.59 -12.88
C LEU A 944 3.35 23.96 -14.16
N TYR A 945 2.00 23.97 -14.15
CA TYR A 945 1.21 24.46 -15.27
C TYR A 945 1.60 25.90 -15.64
N GLU A 946 1.73 26.77 -14.64
CA GLU A 946 2.19 28.15 -14.84
C GLU A 946 3.62 28.21 -15.39
N GLN A 947 4.55 27.38 -14.89
CA GLN A 947 5.94 27.39 -15.37
C GLN A 947 6.04 26.89 -16.82
N PHE A 948 5.34 25.81 -17.17
CA PHE A 948 5.29 25.30 -18.55
C PHE A 948 4.71 26.36 -19.50
N ALA A 949 3.62 27.03 -19.10
CA ALA A 949 3.00 28.09 -19.89
C ALA A 949 3.92 29.33 -20.04
N THR A 950 4.62 29.70 -18.96
CA THR A 950 5.48 30.89 -18.91
C THR A 950 6.74 30.71 -19.76
N TYR A 951 7.44 29.59 -19.62
CA TYR A 951 8.72 29.34 -20.29
C TYR A 951 8.59 28.62 -21.63
N GLN A 952 7.37 28.20 -21.99
CA GLN A 952 7.03 27.43 -23.20
C GLN A 952 7.89 26.17 -23.38
N ILE A 953 8.11 25.45 -22.28
CA ILE A 953 8.82 24.16 -22.31
C ILE A 953 7.82 23.05 -22.65
N PRO A 954 8.09 22.19 -23.65
CA PRO A 954 7.25 21.03 -23.93
C PRO A 954 7.31 20.05 -22.75
N PRO A 955 6.19 19.65 -22.13
CA PRO A 955 6.21 18.75 -20.96
C PRO A 955 6.93 17.41 -21.20
N GLN A 956 6.98 16.95 -22.46
CA GLN A 956 7.58 15.66 -22.85
C GLN A 956 9.10 15.60 -22.65
N VAL A 957 9.77 16.75 -22.51
CA VAL A 957 11.23 16.81 -22.29
C VAL A 957 11.60 16.72 -20.80
N ILE A 958 10.61 16.68 -19.90
CA ILE A 958 10.83 16.63 -18.45
C ILE A 958 10.46 15.24 -17.92
N CYS A 959 11.38 14.65 -17.17
CA CYS A 959 11.14 13.46 -16.36
C CYS A 959 11.27 13.84 -14.89
N PHE A 960 10.26 13.53 -14.07
CA PHE A 960 10.35 13.72 -12.63
C PHE A 960 10.73 12.41 -11.94
N GLU A 961 11.59 12.49 -10.94
CA GLU A 961 12.10 11.34 -10.19
C GLU A 961 11.65 11.44 -8.73
N ILE A 962 11.18 10.34 -8.16
CA ILE A 962 10.82 10.24 -6.74
C ILE A 962 11.41 8.96 -6.18
N THR A 963 11.87 8.99 -4.94
CA THR A 963 12.41 7.80 -4.30
C THR A 963 11.32 6.78 -3.96
N GLU A 964 11.69 5.49 -3.96
CA GLU A 964 10.80 4.37 -3.61
C GLU A 964 10.10 4.62 -2.25
N THR A 965 10.86 5.09 -1.25
CA THR A 965 10.35 5.34 0.11
C THR A 965 9.26 6.40 0.13
N VAL A 966 9.43 7.48 -0.65
CA VAL A 966 8.45 8.57 -0.73
C VAL A 966 7.18 8.09 -1.42
N ALA A 967 7.29 7.28 -2.46
CA ALA A 967 6.15 6.68 -3.15
C ALA A 967 5.35 5.76 -2.21
N ILE A 968 6.02 4.91 -1.42
CA ILE A 968 5.37 3.97 -0.50
C ILE A 968 4.68 4.69 0.66
N ALA A 969 5.28 5.75 1.21
CA ALA A 969 4.73 6.49 2.35
C ALA A 969 3.31 7.03 2.07
N ASN A 970 2.98 7.37 0.82
CA ASN A 970 1.65 7.83 0.43
C ASN A 970 1.28 7.38 -1.00
N LEU A 971 1.18 6.06 -1.19
CA LEU A 971 1.02 5.42 -2.51
C LEU A 971 -0.16 5.97 -3.32
N SER A 972 -1.33 6.17 -2.71
CA SER A 972 -2.53 6.62 -3.43
C SER A 972 -2.40 8.07 -3.91
N LYS A 973 -1.85 8.95 -3.07
CA LYS A 973 -1.63 10.35 -3.45
C LYS A 973 -0.52 10.47 -4.50
N ALA A 974 0.57 9.73 -4.34
CA ALA A 974 1.66 9.67 -5.32
C ALA A 974 1.13 9.18 -6.68
N ALA A 975 0.38 8.06 -6.71
CA ALA A 975 -0.22 7.54 -7.95
C ALA A 975 -1.14 8.56 -8.64
N SER A 976 -2.01 9.23 -7.88
CA SER A 976 -2.91 10.25 -8.43
C SER A 976 -2.16 11.45 -9.00
N LEU A 977 -1.09 11.90 -8.33
CA LEU A 977 -0.30 13.03 -8.79
C LEU A 977 0.51 12.66 -10.04
N ILE A 978 1.18 11.51 -10.06
CA ILE A 978 1.89 11.01 -11.25
C ILE A 978 0.92 10.94 -12.44
N TRP A 979 -0.33 10.49 -12.25
CA TRP A 979 -1.33 10.45 -13.32
C TRP A 979 -1.57 11.84 -13.93
N LYS A 980 -1.76 12.87 -13.11
CA LYS A 980 -1.96 14.24 -13.58
C LYS A 980 -0.74 14.80 -14.33
N PHE A 981 0.47 14.44 -13.89
CA PHE A 981 1.71 14.84 -14.56
C PHE A 981 1.88 14.12 -15.91
N LYS A 982 1.41 12.88 -16.02
CA LYS A 982 1.38 12.16 -17.30
C LYS A 982 0.30 12.67 -18.24
N GLU A 983 -0.85 13.13 -17.74
CA GLU A 983 -1.85 13.85 -18.56
C GLU A 983 -1.26 15.14 -19.16
N LEU A 984 -0.38 15.81 -18.41
CA LEU A 984 0.40 16.94 -18.90
C LEU A 984 1.42 16.56 -19.99
N GLY A 985 1.82 15.29 -20.06
CA GLY A 985 2.82 14.78 -21.00
C GLY A 985 4.22 14.66 -20.40
N CYS A 986 4.41 14.85 -19.09
CA CYS A 986 5.68 14.60 -18.42
C CYS A 986 5.94 13.09 -18.28
N ARG A 987 7.22 12.71 -18.15
CA ARG A 987 7.62 11.34 -17.80
C ARG A 987 7.91 11.22 -16.30
N PHE A 988 7.89 10.00 -15.79
CA PHE A 988 8.14 9.75 -14.36
C PHE A 988 9.11 8.58 -14.15
N ALA A 989 10.06 8.73 -13.23
CA ALA A 989 10.98 7.69 -12.80
C ALA A 989 10.81 7.39 -11.31
N LEU A 990 10.95 6.12 -10.95
CA LEU A 990 11.06 5.69 -9.56
C LEU A 990 12.54 5.46 -9.23
N ASP A 991 13.03 6.20 -8.25
CA ASP A 991 14.44 6.26 -7.85
C ASP A 991 14.75 5.37 -6.63
N ASP A 992 16.02 4.97 -6.48
CA ASP A 992 16.52 4.05 -5.43
C ASP A 992 15.72 2.73 -5.31
N PHE A 993 15.35 2.12 -6.44
CA PHE A 993 14.50 0.94 -6.43
C PHE A 993 15.25 -0.34 -6.00
N GLY A 994 14.71 -1.04 -5.02
CA GLY A 994 15.21 -2.31 -4.49
C GLY A 994 15.77 -2.24 -3.06
N SER A 995 15.81 -1.06 -2.45
CA SER A 995 16.24 -0.89 -1.05
C SER A 995 15.18 -1.33 -0.01
N GLY A 996 13.92 -1.44 -0.43
CA GLY A 996 12.75 -1.77 0.39
C GLY A 996 12.35 -3.25 0.38
N MET A 997 11.75 -3.75 1.47
CA MET A 997 11.38 -5.17 1.66
C MET A 997 10.18 -5.66 0.81
N SER A 998 9.58 -4.82 -0.05
CA SER A 998 8.28 -5.12 -0.70
C SER A 998 8.14 -4.58 -2.13
N SER A 999 9.21 -4.51 -2.93
CA SER A 999 9.28 -3.60 -4.09
C SER A 999 8.32 -3.90 -5.26
N PHE A 1000 7.69 -5.07 -5.36
CA PHE A 1000 6.93 -5.44 -6.57
C PHE A 1000 5.39 -5.31 -6.47
N ALA A 1001 4.81 -5.30 -5.27
CA ALA A 1001 3.35 -5.36 -5.12
C ALA A 1001 2.64 -4.05 -5.51
N TYR A 1002 3.26 -2.92 -5.17
CA TYR A 1002 2.69 -1.58 -5.42
C TYR A 1002 3.04 -1.03 -6.81
N LEU A 1003 4.10 -1.55 -7.45
CA LEU A 1003 4.56 -1.08 -8.76
C LEU A 1003 3.47 -1.19 -9.84
N LYS A 1004 2.59 -2.20 -9.73
CA LYS A 1004 1.40 -2.35 -10.60
C LYS A 1004 0.45 -1.16 -10.58
N ASN A 1005 0.45 -0.38 -9.50
CA ASN A 1005 -0.46 0.74 -9.28
C ASN A 1005 0.20 2.10 -9.50
N LEU A 1006 1.52 2.14 -9.77
CA LEU A 1006 2.27 3.37 -10.03
C LEU A 1006 2.54 3.51 -11.53
N PRO A 1007 2.00 4.53 -12.21
CA PRO A 1007 2.15 4.67 -13.65
C PRO A 1007 3.51 5.30 -14.04
N VAL A 1008 4.63 4.74 -13.60
CA VAL A 1008 5.99 5.25 -13.91
C VAL A 1008 6.48 4.78 -15.28
N ASP A 1009 7.40 5.53 -15.90
CA ASP A 1009 8.02 5.23 -17.20
C ASP A 1009 9.41 4.60 -17.05
N PHE A 1010 10.12 4.93 -15.97
CA PHE A 1010 11.44 4.41 -15.66
C PHE A 1010 11.55 3.89 -14.22
N ILE A 1011 12.41 2.91 -14.01
CA ILE A 1011 12.88 2.45 -12.70
C ILE A 1011 14.40 2.61 -12.68
N LYS A 1012 14.91 3.34 -11.69
CA LYS A 1012 16.34 3.49 -11.43
C LYS A 1012 16.75 2.47 -10.37
N ILE A 1013 17.63 1.56 -10.74
CA ILE A 1013 18.11 0.46 -9.89
C ILE A 1013 19.17 1.02 -8.95
N ASP A 1014 18.95 0.81 -7.65
CA ASP A 1014 19.83 1.31 -6.59
C ASP A 1014 21.30 0.90 -6.81
N GLY A 1015 22.21 1.86 -6.67
CA GLY A 1015 23.63 1.68 -6.93
C GLY A 1015 24.33 0.61 -6.08
N ASN A 1016 23.75 0.19 -4.94
CA ASN A 1016 24.34 -0.86 -4.12
C ASN A 1016 24.36 -2.22 -4.84
N PHE A 1017 23.35 -2.52 -5.66
CA PHE A 1017 23.33 -3.74 -6.47
C PHE A 1017 24.29 -3.64 -7.67
N ILE A 1018 24.48 -2.43 -8.20
CA ILE A 1018 25.30 -2.21 -9.40
C ILE A 1018 26.80 -2.23 -9.09
N LYS A 1019 27.22 -1.67 -7.94
CA LYS A 1019 28.64 -1.63 -7.53
C LYS A 1019 29.29 -3.01 -7.42
N ASN A 1020 28.53 -4.00 -6.93
CA ASN A 1020 29.03 -5.34 -6.66
C ASN A 1020 28.62 -6.36 -7.74
N LEU A 1021 28.05 -5.90 -8.86
CA LEU A 1021 27.42 -6.75 -9.88
C LEU A 1021 28.36 -7.82 -10.48
N VAL A 1022 29.66 -7.53 -10.55
CA VAL A 1022 30.65 -8.45 -11.12
C VAL A 1022 31.06 -9.54 -10.13
N GLU A 1023 31.06 -9.24 -8.83
CA GLU A 1023 31.59 -10.12 -7.78
C GLU A 1023 30.49 -10.91 -7.05
N ASN A 1024 29.27 -10.36 -6.97
CA ASN A 1024 28.20 -10.91 -6.18
C ASN A 1024 27.09 -11.53 -7.06
N PRO A 1025 26.92 -12.87 -7.05
CA PRO A 1025 25.90 -13.54 -7.86
C PRO A 1025 24.47 -13.19 -7.45
N VAL A 1026 24.25 -12.75 -6.20
CA VAL A 1026 22.92 -12.33 -5.73
C VAL A 1026 22.51 -11.03 -6.41
N ASP A 1027 23.43 -10.08 -6.53
CA ASP A 1027 23.16 -8.78 -7.16
C ASP A 1027 22.86 -8.94 -8.65
N VAL A 1028 23.54 -9.87 -9.33
CA VAL A 1028 23.23 -10.26 -10.72
C VAL A 1028 21.78 -10.73 -10.85
N VAL A 1029 21.34 -11.65 -9.99
CA VAL A 1029 19.97 -12.20 -10.03
C VAL A 1029 18.94 -11.12 -9.69
N MET A 1030 19.24 -10.22 -8.75
CA MET A 1030 18.36 -9.12 -8.38
C MET A 1030 18.19 -8.13 -9.53
N VAL A 1031 19.28 -7.69 -10.15
CA VAL A 1031 19.24 -6.80 -11.33
C VAL A 1031 18.49 -7.47 -12.47
N GLU A 1032 18.76 -8.74 -12.77
CA GLU A 1032 18.02 -9.51 -13.79
C GLU A 1032 16.51 -9.55 -13.51
N ALA A 1033 16.13 -9.82 -12.25
CA ALA A 1033 14.73 -9.87 -11.83
C ALA A 1033 14.04 -8.51 -11.97
N ILE A 1034 14.69 -7.42 -11.53
CA ILE A 1034 14.16 -6.06 -11.63
C ILE A 1034 13.96 -5.68 -13.10
N THR A 1035 14.96 -5.91 -13.95
CA THR A 1035 14.88 -5.65 -15.39
C THR A 1035 13.73 -6.41 -16.04
N LYS A 1036 13.65 -7.71 -15.78
CA LYS A 1036 12.61 -8.56 -16.36
C LYS A 1036 11.20 -8.15 -15.91
N ILE A 1037 11.02 -7.81 -14.64
CA ILE A 1037 9.72 -7.36 -14.10
C ILE A 1037 9.36 -5.99 -14.69
N GLY A 1038 10.31 -5.06 -14.76
CA GLY A 1038 10.12 -3.76 -15.39
C GLY A 1038 9.63 -3.90 -16.82
N HIS A 1039 10.32 -4.69 -17.63
CA HIS A 1039 9.95 -4.95 -19.03
C HIS A 1039 8.57 -5.60 -19.18
N VAL A 1040 8.21 -6.56 -18.32
CA VAL A 1040 6.87 -7.18 -18.32
C VAL A 1040 5.78 -6.15 -18.02
N MET A 1041 6.08 -5.14 -17.20
CA MET A 1041 5.17 -4.02 -16.90
C MET A 1041 5.22 -2.88 -17.94
N GLY A 1042 6.10 -2.98 -18.95
CA GLY A 1042 6.30 -1.92 -19.94
C GLY A 1042 7.10 -0.72 -19.42
N ILE A 1043 7.85 -0.90 -18.33
CA ILE A 1043 8.67 0.13 -17.67
C ILE A 1043 10.14 -0.08 -18.06
N LYS A 1044 10.84 1.01 -18.42
CA LYS A 1044 12.28 0.96 -18.76
C LYS A 1044 13.15 1.00 -17.50
N THR A 1045 14.36 0.45 -17.58
CA THR A 1045 15.29 0.35 -16.46
C THR A 1045 16.55 1.21 -16.66
N ILE A 1046 16.99 1.84 -15.58
CA ILE A 1046 18.21 2.67 -15.54
C ILE A 1046 19.09 2.13 -14.42
N ALA A 1047 20.31 1.69 -14.73
CA ALA A 1047 21.28 1.30 -13.70
C ALA A 1047 22.12 2.50 -13.25
N GLU A 1048 22.17 2.75 -11.96
CA GLU A 1048 22.99 3.82 -11.38
C GLU A 1048 24.38 3.35 -10.94
N TYR A 1049 25.27 4.29 -10.61
CA TYR A 1049 26.61 4.00 -10.10
C TYR A 1049 27.46 3.08 -11.00
N VAL A 1050 27.34 3.21 -12.32
CA VAL A 1050 28.22 2.52 -13.26
C VAL A 1050 29.62 3.15 -13.26
N GLU A 1051 30.56 2.49 -12.57
CA GLU A 1051 31.92 3.00 -12.33
C GLU A 1051 33.00 2.37 -13.22
N SER A 1052 32.69 1.28 -13.95
CA SER A 1052 33.64 0.61 -14.84
C SER A 1052 33.00 0.09 -16.13
N GLU A 1053 33.84 -0.13 -17.14
CA GLU A 1053 33.45 -0.77 -18.40
C GLU A 1053 32.88 -2.17 -18.17
N THR A 1054 33.51 -2.97 -17.30
CA THR A 1054 33.08 -4.33 -16.98
C THR A 1054 31.66 -4.40 -16.42
N VAL A 1055 31.28 -3.43 -15.57
CA VAL A 1055 29.91 -3.32 -15.04
C VAL A 1055 28.94 -2.97 -16.17
N MET A 1056 29.32 -2.05 -17.08
CA MET A 1056 28.48 -1.69 -18.23
C MET A 1056 28.22 -2.88 -19.17
N GLU A 1057 29.26 -3.64 -19.52
CA GLU A 1057 29.11 -4.83 -20.36
C GLU A 1057 28.15 -5.84 -19.71
N LYS A 1058 28.32 -6.07 -18.40
CA LYS A 1058 27.43 -6.95 -17.65
C LYS A 1058 25.98 -6.46 -17.65
N LEU A 1059 25.75 -5.17 -17.48
CA LEU A 1059 24.40 -4.58 -17.54
C LEU A 1059 23.76 -4.74 -18.92
N ARG A 1060 24.56 -4.62 -19.99
CA ARG A 1060 24.10 -4.86 -21.36
C ARG A 1060 23.71 -6.33 -21.59
N GLU A 1061 24.46 -7.28 -21.02
CA GLU A 1061 24.11 -8.70 -21.04
C GLU A 1061 22.80 -8.99 -20.29
N LEU A 1062 22.58 -8.32 -19.16
CA LEU A 1062 21.38 -8.47 -18.33
C LEU A 1062 20.15 -7.76 -18.92
N GLY A 1063 20.31 -7.03 -20.03
CA GLY A 1063 19.22 -6.37 -20.74
C GLY A 1063 18.74 -5.06 -20.13
N VAL A 1064 19.58 -4.37 -19.34
CA VAL A 1064 19.24 -3.07 -18.76
C VAL A 1064 19.18 -1.99 -19.85
N ASP A 1065 18.15 -1.14 -19.86
CA ASP A 1065 17.90 -0.21 -20.96
C ASP A 1065 18.88 0.98 -21.00
N CYS A 1066 19.14 1.59 -19.84
CA CYS A 1066 19.98 2.77 -19.69
C CYS A 1066 20.96 2.63 -18.52
N ALA A 1067 22.04 3.39 -18.55
CA ALA A 1067 23.05 3.43 -17.50
C ALA A 1067 23.44 4.86 -17.14
N GLN A 1068 23.81 5.05 -15.88
CA GLN A 1068 24.31 6.29 -15.32
C GLN A 1068 25.44 6.01 -14.33
N GLY A 1069 26.52 6.78 -14.39
CA GLY A 1069 27.63 6.62 -13.46
C GLY A 1069 28.88 7.39 -13.86
N TYR A 1070 29.90 7.36 -13.01
CA TYR A 1070 31.12 8.14 -13.22
C TYR A 1070 31.95 7.68 -14.41
N TYR A 1071 31.80 6.42 -14.82
CA TYR A 1071 32.42 5.92 -16.05
C TYR A 1071 31.85 6.60 -17.29
N LEU A 1072 30.55 6.87 -17.31
CA LEU A 1072 29.85 7.52 -18.43
C LEU A 1072 29.99 9.04 -18.40
N GLY A 1073 30.06 9.62 -17.21
CA GLY A 1073 30.26 11.05 -17.02
C GLY A 1073 30.03 11.46 -15.58
N LYS A 1074 30.95 12.24 -15.02
CA LYS A 1074 30.74 12.87 -13.71
C LYS A 1074 29.73 14.01 -13.83
N PRO A 1075 29.02 14.37 -12.76
CA PRO A 1075 28.19 15.58 -12.74
C PRO A 1075 29.01 16.81 -13.14
N GLN A 1076 28.58 17.53 -14.17
CA GLN A 1076 29.21 18.75 -14.66
C GLN A 1076 28.26 19.95 -14.51
N PRO A 1077 28.76 21.20 -14.44
CA PRO A 1077 27.90 22.37 -14.42
C PRO A 1077 26.93 22.36 -15.61
N PHE A 1078 25.65 22.62 -15.37
CA PHE A 1078 24.64 22.65 -16.42
C PHE A 1078 24.87 23.88 -17.32
N ASN A 1079 25.51 23.65 -18.47
CA ASN A 1079 25.64 24.64 -19.53
C ASN A 1079 24.72 24.25 -20.69
N LEU A 1080 24.03 25.26 -21.26
CA LEU A 1080 23.23 25.10 -22.46
C LEU A 1080 24.04 24.35 -23.54
N PRO A 1081 23.46 23.37 -24.25
CA PRO A 1081 24.09 22.79 -25.43
C PRO A 1081 24.17 23.89 -26.49
N SER A 1082 25.29 24.61 -26.50
CA SER A 1082 25.69 25.42 -27.64
C SER A 1082 25.76 24.46 -28.82
N ALA A 1083 25.27 24.84 -30.00
CA ALA A 1083 25.43 24.05 -31.22
C ALA A 1083 26.91 23.65 -31.52
N CYS A 1084 27.87 24.24 -30.80
CA CYS A 1084 29.29 23.93 -30.81
C CYS A 1084 29.72 22.73 -29.92
N VAL A 1085 28.92 22.32 -28.92
CA VAL A 1085 29.26 21.23 -27.96
C VAL A 1085 28.86 19.84 -28.50
N VAL A 1086 28.08 19.80 -29.57
CA VAL A 1086 27.71 18.56 -30.27
C VAL A 1086 28.95 17.91 -30.92
N GLU A 1087 29.96 18.69 -31.30
CA GLU A 1087 31.22 18.14 -31.79
C GLU A 1087 32.09 17.55 -30.67
N GLU A 1088 32.15 18.15 -29.48
CA GLU A 1088 33.00 17.66 -28.38
C GLU A 1088 32.46 16.38 -27.70
N PHE A 1089 31.14 16.22 -27.58
CA PHE A 1089 30.57 14.95 -27.10
C PHE A 1089 30.58 13.85 -28.16
N ALA A 1090 30.54 14.20 -29.46
CA ALA A 1090 30.70 13.25 -30.56
C ALA A 1090 32.17 12.89 -30.84
N LEU A 1091 33.12 13.77 -30.52
CA LEU A 1091 34.56 13.53 -30.68
C LEU A 1091 35.06 12.44 -29.72
N ASN A 1092 34.51 12.35 -28.51
CA ASN A 1092 34.88 11.30 -27.56
C ASN A 1092 34.30 9.91 -27.93
N SER A 1093 33.20 9.84 -28.68
CA SER A 1093 32.69 8.59 -29.25
C SER A 1093 33.47 8.14 -30.50
N LEU A 1094 34.03 9.09 -31.28
CA LEU A 1094 34.95 8.77 -32.38
C LEU A 1094 36.36 8.36 -31.91
N GLU A 1095 36.88 8.90 -30.80
CA GLU A 1095 38.08 8.35 -30.14
C GLU A 1095 37.83 6.94 -29.57
N PHE A 1096 36.58 6.61 -29.27
CA PHE A 1096 36.15 5.26 -28.86
C PHE A 1096 36.19 4.27 -30.03
N GLU A 1097 35.80 4.68 -31.24
CA GLU A 1097 35.92 3.85 -32.46
C GLU A 1097 37.37 3.58 -32.87
N THR A 1098 38.30 4.51 -32.60
CA THR A 1098 39.72 4.31 -32.93
C THR A 1098 40.43 3.36 -31.97
N LYS A 1099 39.92 3.18 -30.75
CA LYS A 1099 40.40 2.16 -29.80
C LYS A 1099 39.74 0.79 -29.96
N LEU A 1100 38.53 0.72 -30.52
CA LEU A 1100 37.90 -0.56 -30.89
C LEU A 1100 38.46 -1.17 -32.18
N ALA A 1101 39.12 -0.36 -33.03
CA ALA A 1101 39.78 -0.80 -34.26
C ALA A 1101 41.28 -1.08 -34.11
N SER A 1102 41.86 -0.96 -32.90
CA SER A 1102 43.24 -1.30 -32.56
C SER A 1102 43.30 -2.39 -31.50
#